data_AF-A0A432R0V1-F1
#
_entry.id   AF-A0A432R0V1-F1
#
_cell.length_a   1.000
_cell.length_b   1.000
_cell.length_c   1.000
_cell.angle_alpha   90.00
_cell.angle_beta   90.00
_cell.angle_gamma   90.00
#
_symmetry.space_group_name_H-M   'P 1'
#
loop_
_entity.id
_entity.type
_entity.pdbx_description
1 polymer ?
#
loop_
_entity_poly.entity_id
_entity_poly.type
_entity_poly.pdbx_seq_one_letter_code
_entity_poly.pdbx_strand_id
1 'polypeptide(L)'
;MLATAFHVLHFRQFMGGRGPLSESLENAFRSAQTEASENAIRTIETHAEYETLITAYMAYTEKTLRGEHGSTAQYWMIYVQLVELFLRFNRSCRTNDVNLFITSLGEMCPIFFFGNRPNYSRWMVKYYHNLMNIDTSHPGLRSILENGAFSIRRSTKSFSRNAVDITLEQTINADAASRSTGISAFSQSESAKRRWMVTRSVRSAIIGSLLGSAGLKAKEDVSKSLRPYRIKKDNTDLNKIIETIHTTMNPFAQEIDDNLYCLTTGVKVNDEIKEDLLFCLDKGKKWHDEFVKGCFKDPQRFEKPIQRRKIKNFASAAEKSKIKTKDLKVVELQGTRDLFGRLLYLSTMEDIDVEKVFQFPLTPVPLSLAHLDGTLNKTDKSKLVHRIEKMADSEPPNEINVVIVDAMFYLHSLISPPNTYGQIAEELLQALCSMAPVIHFVCDSYVEPSIKDIERNRRGATETTFAITGPDQRRPRDWQAALKSPSFNRALFRFLATEWKNPRYAHNFVDQKLIMGFDETCHKYTSHCEEVRMDVIEDLKCQHEEADTRMIFHLYHIANNENECISVRCNDTDVLILLLYHFNHIICKPHIWMDIGLSSNNTRRFINIRQLVDAMGSNLIDALPGFHAFTGSDTTAAFINKGKLRPFDLLEKSDAHVNTFSHIGQSLPAPQAVYDGVEKYVCAMYGKAHMQNVDNVRYAYFQQNYAPKRKDDPLEQIKGINPSSMPPCKHVLSNKVMRANYVAHTWRNAHLKDPSSVRPEGQGWIFVDNKYHVKWFDCDQVPQSIRRVLGMETSRRYMERDESEDVSRVSDDSDYGEEWD
;
A
#
# COMPACT_ATOMS: atom_id res chain seq x y z
N MET A 1 20.61 -2.46 23.87
CA MET A 1 20.13 -3.73 23.30
C MET A 1 19.78 -3.57 21.82
N LEU A 2 18.75 -2.81 21.43
CA LEU A 2 18.40 -2.69 20.00
C LEU A 2 19.54 -2.12 19.12
N ALA A 3 20.18 -1.02 19.52
CA ALA A 3 21.36 -0.48 18.81
C ALA A 3 22.51 -1.51 18.73
N THR A 4 22.73 -2.27 19.80
CA THR A 4 23.71 -3.36 19.85
C THR A 4 23.37 -4.47 18.85
N ALA A 5 22.10 -4.86 18.72
CA ALA A 5 21.66 -5.84 17.74
C ALA A 5 21.94 -5.37 16.31
N PHE A 6 21.64 -4.09 16.00
CA PHE A 6 21.96 -3.51 14.69
C PHE A 6 23.47 -3.47 14.42
N HIS A 7 24.30 -3.08 15.39
CA HIS A 7 25.76 -3.17 15.23
C HIS A 7 26.21 -4.60 14.91
N VAL A 8 25.69 -5.60 15.62
CA VAL A 8 26.05 -7.01 15.38
C VAL A 8 25.64 -7.44 13.97
N LEU A 9 24.42 -7.11 13.53
CA LEU A 9 23.94 -7.44 12.19
C LEU A 9 24.74 -6.73 11.09
N HIS A 10 25.00 -5.44 11.27
CA HIS A 10 25.80 -4.63 10.35
C HIS A 10 27.25 -5.14 10.26
N PHE A 11 27.86 -5.48 11.39
CA PHE A 11 29.20 -6.06 11.44
C PHE A 11 29.24 -7.47 10.81
N ARG A 12 28.22 -8.31 11.05
CA ARG A 12 28.09 -9.61 10.38
C ARG A 12 28.02 -9.46 8.87
N GLN A 13 27.26 -8.49 8.37
CA GLN A 13 27.18 -8.21 6.94
C GLN A 13 28.54 -7.77 6.39
N PHE A 14 29.25 -6.89 7.09
CA PHE A 14 30.61 -6.48 6.75
C PHE A 14 31.61 -7.66 6.70
N MET A 15 31.46 -8.62 7.62
CA MET A 15 32.28 -9.84 7.66
C MET A 15 31.87 -10.89 6.64
N GLY A 16 30.64 -10.87 6.13
CA GLY A 16 30.06 -11.90 5.25
C GLY A 16 30.78 -12.13 3.91
N GLY A 17 31.75 -11.28 3.55
CA GLY A 17 32.64 -11.46 2.40
C GLY A 17 34.13 -11.52 2.75
N ARG A 18 34.49 -11.68 4.04
CA ARG A 18 35.87 -11.70 4.54
C ARG A 18 36.22 -13.08 5.11
N GLY A 19 37.51 -13.44 5.05
CA GLY A 19 38.03 -14.64 5.70
C GLY A 19 37.98 -14.55 7.24
N PRO A 20 38.22 -15.68 7.94
CA PRO A 20 38.28 -15.70 9.40
C PRO A 20 39.40 -14.78 9.92
N LEU A 21 39.25 -14.32 11.17
CA LEU A 21 40.30 -13.54 11.85
C LEU A 21 41.50 -14.43 12.15
N SER A 22 42.69 -13.85 12.32
CA SER A 22 43.83 -14.62 12.77
C SER A 22 43.60 -15.22 14.17
N GLU A 23 44.17 -16.40 14.39
CA GLU A 23 44.09 -17.09 15.67
C GLU A 23 44.66 -16.24 16.83
N SER A 24 45.66 -15.39 16.57
CA SER A 24 46.22 -14.49 17.58
C SER A 24 45.23 -13.41 18.00
N LEU A 25 44.49 -12.82 17.06
CA LEU A 25 43.47 -11.82 17.37
C LEU A 25 42.25 -12.45 18.03
N GLU A 26 41.81 -13.63 17.58
CA GLU A 26 40.72 -14.37 18.25
C GLU A 26 41.06 -14.70 19.70
N ASN A 27 42.29 -15.15 19.96
CA ASN A 27 42.75 -15.43 21.32
C ASN A 27 42.80 -14.15 22.17
N ALA A 28 43.23 -13.01 21.60
CA ALA A 28 43.19 -11.73 22.30
C ALA A 28 41.75 -11.33 22.69
N PHE A 29 40.77 -11.51 21.80
CA PHE A 29 39.35 -11.27 22.12
C PHE A 29 38.83 -12.20 23.22
N ARG A 30 39.15 -13.50 23.16
CA ARG A 30 38.75 -14.48 24.19
C ARG A 30 39.35 -14.15 25.56
N SER A 31 40.62 -13.77 25.60
CA SER A 31 41.29 -13.34 26.83
C SER A 31 40.64 -12.07 27.41
N ALA A 32 40.34 -11.07 26.58
CA ALA A 32 39.65 -9.86 27.04
C ALA A 32 38.23 -10.15 27.57
N GLN A 33 37.53 -11.11 26.98
CA GLN A 33 36.20 -11.52 27.42
C GLN A 33 36.23 -12.24 28.78
N THR A 34 37.35 -12.88 29.12
CA THR A 34 37.51 -13.69 30.34
C THR A 34 38.10 -12.86 31.49
N GLU A 35 39.10 -12.04 31.22
CA GLU A 35 39.82 -11.26 32.24
C GLU A 35 39.27 -9.84 32.44
N ALA A 36 38.66 -9.25 31.40
CA ALA A 36 38.20 -7.86 31.37
C ALA A 36 39.23 -6.85 31.94
N SER A 37 40.51 -7.14 31.75
CA SER A 37 41.63 -6.35 32.27
C SER A 37 42.04 -5.26 31.28
N GLU A 38 42.57 -4.15 31.79
CA GLU A 38 43.06 -3.05 30.96
C GLU A 38 44.19 -3.52 30.01
N ASN A 39 45.01 -4.47 30.47
CA ASN A 39 46.06 -5.08 29.66
C ASN A 39 45.48 -5.91 28.52
N ALA A 40 44.44 -6.72 28.76
CA ALA A 40 43.81 -7.50 27.70
C ALA A 40 43.17 -6.62 26.62
N ILE A 41 42.60 -5.47 27.00
CA ILE A 41 42.07 -4.47 26.05
C ILE A 41 43.22 -3.84 25.25
N ARG A 42 44.31 -3.43 25.89
CA ARG A 42 45.48 -2.85 25.19
C ARG A 42 46.10 -3.82 24.20
N THR A 43 46.13 -5.12 24.50
CA THR A 43 46.59 -6.16 23.57
C THR A 43 45.76 -6.20 22.29
N ILE A 44 44.45 -5.96 22.37
CA ILE A 44 43.59 -5.84 21.19
C ILE A 44 43.87 -4.53 20.46
N GLU A 45 43.87 -3.41 21.18
CA GLU A 45 44.04 -2.07 20.59
C GLU A 45 45.37 -1.88 19.84
N THR A 46 46.41 -2.60 20.25
CA THR A 46 47.74 -2.56 19.63
C THR A 46 47.95 -3.64 18.55
N HIS A 47 46.97 -4.51 18.30
CA HIS A 47 47.07 -5.55 17.29
C HIS A 47 46.86 -4.96 15.88
N ALA A 48 47.85 -5.11 14.99
CA ALA A 48 47.81 -4.49 13.64
C ALA A 48 46.59 -4.93 12.79
N GLU A 49 46.20 -6.20 12.90
CA GLU A 49 44.99 -6.70 12.23
C GLU A 49 43.71 -6.07 12.80
N TYR A 50 43.66 -5.79 14.11
CA TYR A 50 42.53 -5.10 14.73
C TYR A 50 42.41 -3.66 14.21
N GLU A 51 43.52 -2.93 14.13
CA GLU A 51 43.57 -1.58 13.58
C GLU A 51 43.09 -1.53 12.12
N THR A 52 43.53 -2.50 11.31
CA THR A 52 43.10 -2.63 9.91
C THR A 52 41.60 -2.95 9.83
N LEU A 53 41.13 -3.88 10.66
CA LEU A 53 39.73 -4.30 10.70
C LEU A 53 38.80 -3.16 11.13
N ILE A 54 39.15 -2.45 12.21
CA ILE A 54 38.32 -1.36 12.74
C ILE A 54 38.29 -0.17 11.79
N THR A 55 39.42 0.16 11.14
CA THR A 55 39.48 1.22 10.12
C THR A 55 38.61 0.88 8.93
N ALA A 56 38.68 -0.37 8.43
CA ALA A 56 37.83 -0.83 7.35
C ALA A 56 36.34 -0.84 7.73
N TYR A 57 36.02 -1.21 8.98
CA TYR A 57 34.64 -1.22 9.47
C TYR A 57 34.08 0.21 9.66
N MET A 58 34.90 1.16 10.12
CA MET A 58 34.53 2.57 10.19
C MET A 58 34.24 3.14 8.79
N ALA A 59 35.09 2.83 7.80
CA ALA A 59 34.85 3.21 6.41
C ALA A 59 33.56 2.59 5.84
N TYR A 60 33.29 1.31 6.16
CA TYR A 60 32.03 0.65 5.79
C TYR A 60 30.81 1.30 6.44
N THR A 61 30.92 1.69 7.71
CA THR A 61 29.87 2.40 8.46
C THR A 61 29.57 3.77 7.85
N GLU A 62 30.61 4.53 7.48
CA GLU A 62 30.49 5.80 6.76
C GLU A 62 29.73 5.65 5.44
N LYS A 63 30.01 4.60 4.66
CA LYS A 63 29.25 4.30 3.43
C LYS A 63 27.78 4.03 3.71
N THR A 64 27.46 3.25 4.75
CA THR A 64 26.07 3.01 5.16
C THR A 64 25.36 4.31 5.53
N LEU A 65 26.03 5.21 6.26
CA LEU A 65 25.48 6.50 6.67
C LEU A 65 25.26 7.48 5.51
N ARG A 66 25.98 7.29 4.39
CA ARG A 66 25.76 8.02 3.13
C ARG A 66 24.66 7.42 2.27
N GLY A 67 24.08 6.28 2.67
CA GLY A 67 23.01 5.60 1.94
C GLY A 67 23.50 4.59 0.89
N GLU A 68 24.80 4.31 0.81
CA GLU A 68 25.36 3.39 -0.22
C GLU A 68 24.86 1.93 -0.06
N HIS A 69 24.35 1.57 1.12
CA HIS A 69 23.76 0.25 1.40
C HIS A 69 22.23 0.29 1.54
N GLY A 70 21.59 1.32 0.99
CA GLY A 70 20.14 1.51 1.00
C GLY A 70 19.63 2.38 2.16
N SER A 71 18.55 3.09 1.89
CA SER A 71 17.92 4.04 2.82
C SER A 71 17.48 3.42 4.16
N THR A 72 17.05 2.15 4.15
CA THR A 72 16.66 1.46 5.39
C THR A 72 17.87 1.17 6.29
N ALA A 73 19.00 0.75 5.71
CA ALA A 73 20.26 0.57 6.45
C ALA A 73 20.76 1.90 7.03
N GLN A 74 20.74 2.96 6.22
CA GLN A 74 21.15 4.31 6.61
C GLN A 74 20.38 4.81 7.83
N TYR A 75 19.04 4.72 7.81
CA TYR A 75 18.19 5.16 8.92
C TYR A 75 18.55 4.47 10.24
N TRP A 76 18.74 3.15 10.24
CA TRP A 76 19.06 2.42 11.46
C TRP A 76 20.49 2.66 11.93
N MET A 77 21.43 2.96 11.04
CA MET A 77 22.76 3.41 11.44
C MET A 77 22.76 4.84 12.01
N ILE A 78 21.89 5.74 11.54
CA ILE A 78 21.66 7.04 12.20
C ILE A 78 21.10 6.83 13.61
N TYR A 79 20.13 5.93 13.79
CA TYR A 79 19.63 5.58 15.13
C TYR A 79 20.75 5.08 16.04
N VAL A 80 21.63 4.22 15.52
CA VAL A 80 22.80 3.73 16.25
C VAL A 80 23.70 4.88 16.68
N GLN A 81 24.05 5.80 15.76
CA GLN A 81 24.86 6.99 16.09
C GLN A 81 24.23 7.86 17.19
N LEU A 82 22.91 8.05 17.16
CA LEU A 82 22.19 8.80 18.19
C LEU A 82 22.29 8.13 19.57
N VAL A 83 22.24 6.80 19.62
CA VAL A 83 22.40 6.03 20.86
C VAL A 83 23.86 6.10 21.34
N GLU A 84 24.84 5.99 20.44
CA GLU A 84 26.26 6.14 20.78
C GLU A 84 26.58 7.52 21.35
N LEU A 85 26.02 8.59 20.77
CA LEU A 85 26.12 9.94 21.31
C LEU A 85 25.60 10.03 22.74
N PHE A 86 24.44 9.41 23.02
CA PHE A 86 23.89 9.34 24.37
C PHE A 86 24.78 8.52 25.33
N LEU A 87 25.34 7.40 24.87
CA LEU A 87 26.25 6.59 25.69
C LEU A 87 27.55 7.34 25.99
N ARG A 88 28.08 8.12 25.04
CA ARG A 88 29.24 8.99 25.22
C ARG A 88 28.96 10.10 26.23
N PHE A 89 27.79 10.73 26.12
CA PHE A 89 27.30 11.66 27.14
C PHE A 89 27.20 10.99 28.52
N ASN A 90 26.63 9.79 28.62
CA ASN A 90 26.55 9.07 29.91
C ASN A 90 27.93 8.74 30.48
N ARG A 91 28.85 8.25 29.63
CA ARG A 91 30.25 7.96 29.98
C ARG A 91 30.90 9.20 30.59
N SER A 92 30.74 10.37 29.96
CA SER A 92 31.33 11.62 30.46
C SER A 92 30.91 11.92 31.92
N CYS A 93 29.63 11.73 32.26
CA CYS A 93 29.13 11.84 33.63
C CYS A 93 29.71 10.75 34.55
N ARG A 94 29.80 9.51 34.08
CA ARG A 94 30.28 8.35 34.85
C ARG A 94 31.77 8.42 35.18
N THR A 95 32.54 9.12 34.35
CA THR A 95 34.00 9.28 34.48
C THR A 95 34.43 10.68 34.93
N ASN A 96 33.50 11.62 35.09
CA ASN A 96 33.79 13.04 35.35
C ASN A 96 34.64 13.72 34.25
N ASP A 97 34.41 13.34 32.99
CA ASP A 97 35.09 13.93 31.84
C ASP A 97 34.32 15.17 31.35
N VAL A 98 34.76 16.34 31.81
CA VAL A 98 34.08 17.62 31.54
C VAL A 98 34.14 17.98 30.06
N ASN A 99 35.25 17.72 29.37
CA ASN A 99 35.41 18.05 27.94
C ASN A 99 34.53 17.15 27.07
N LEU A 100 34.49 15.85 27.36
CA LEU A 100 33.61 14.91 26.67
C LEU A 100 32.12 15.26 26.88
N PHE A 101 31.78 15.74 28.08
CA PHE A 101 30.42 16.19 28.39
C PHE A 101 30.02 17.40 27.57
N ILE A 102 30.86 18.45 27.54
CA ILE A 102 30.61 19.67 26.77
C ILE A 102 30.50 19.35 25.28
N THR A 103 31.42 18.54 24.74
CA THR A 103 31.40 18.13 23.33
C THR A 103 30.12 17.37 22.98
N SER A 104 29.74 16.39 23.81
CA SER A 104 28.52 15.61 23.59
C SER A 104 27.26 16.47 23.67
N LEU A 105 27.21 17.45 24.58
CA LEU A 105 26.09 18.40 24.67
C LEU A 105 25.94 19.26 23.41
N GLY A 106 27.05 19.73 22.85
CA GLY A 106 27.04 20.50 21.60
C GLY A 106 26.42 19.69 20.46
N GLU A 107 26.83 18.43 20.29
CA GLU A 107 26.27 17.53 19.28
C GLU A 107 24.81 17.14 19.54
N MET A 108 24.36 17.14 20.81
CA MET A 108 22.96 16.87 21.15
C MET A 108 22.02 18.05 20.89
N CYS A 109 22.52 19.29 20.84
CA CYS A 109 21.68 20.49 20.65
C CYS A 109 20.80 20.41 19.37
N PRO A 110 21.34 20.13 18.17
CA PRO A 110 20.57 19.92 16.94
C PRO A 110 19.40 18.94 17.07
N ILE A 111 19.57 17.85 17.83
CA ILE A 111 18.58 16.78 17.96
C ILE A 111 17.30 17.30 18.62
N PHE A 112 17.41 18.21 19.59
CA PHE A 112 16.23 18.79 20.26
C PHE A 112 15.43 19.70 19.32
N PHE A 113 16.10 20.40 18.40
CA PHE A 113 15.41 21.19 17.38
C PHE A 113 14.64 20.29 16.41
N PHE A 114 15.28 19.22 15.91
CA PHE A 114 14.59 18.25 15.06
C PHE A 114 13.42 17.58 15.78
N GLY A 115 13.65 17.11 17.00
CA GLY A 115 12.66 16.43 17.84
C GLY A 115 11.55 17.34 18.39
N ASN A 116 11.43 18.58 17.91
CA ASN A 116 10.40 19.56 18.29
C ASN A 116 10.29 19.73 19.82
N ARG A 117 11.43 19.88 20.50
CA ARG A 117 11.53 20.07 21.96
C ARG A 117 11.95 21.50 22.31
N PRO A 118 11.10 22.53 22.09
CA PRO A 118 11.50 23.94 22.13
C PRO A 118 12.13 24.39 23.46
N ASN A 119 11.67 23.85 24.59
CA ASN A 119 12.27 24.16 25.90
C ASN A 119 13.71 23.63 26.00
N TYR A 120 13.93 22.38 25.60
CA TYR A 120 15.28 21.80 25.56
C TYR A 120 16.14 22.49 24.51
N SER A 121 15.61 22.74 23.30
CA SER A 121 16.31 23.47 22.24
C SER A 121 16.85 24.82 22.72
N ARG A 122 16.03 25.62 23.41
CA ARG A 122 16.44 26.93 23.92
C ARG A 122 17.46 26.83 25.06
N TRP A 123 17.09 26.10 26.12
CA TRP A 123 17.87 26.12 27.36
C TRP A 123 19.15 25.29 27.27
N MET A 124 19.16 24.21 26.47
CA MET A 124 20.38 23.43 26.24
C MET A 124 21.42 24.25 25.49
N VAL A 125 21.02 25.04 24.48
CA VAL A 125 21.92 25.94 23.75
C VAL A 125 22.53 26.98 24.69
N LYS A 126 21.72 27.59 25.56
CA LYS A 126 22.22 28.56 26.55
C LYS A 126 23.17 27.89 27.56
N TYR A 127 22.82 26.71 28.06
CA TYR A 127 23.66 25.96 28.98
C TYR A 127 24.99 25.57 28.35
N TYR A 128 24.98 25.02 27.13
CA TYR A 128 26.17 24.69 26.37
C TYR A 128 27.06 25.93 26.14
N HIS A 129 26.48 27.05 25.72
CA HIS A 129 27.25 28.28 25.48
C HIS A 129 27.87 28.84 26.78
N ASN A 130 27.17 28.76 27.91
CA ASN A 130 27.73 29.14 29.20
C ASN A 130 28.92 28.25 29.59
N LEU A 131 28.85 26.94 29.32
CA LEU A 131 29.96 26.00 29.57
C LEU A 131 31.16 26.27 28.64
N MET A 132 30.92 26.62 27.39
CA MET A 132 31.99 27.01 26.45
C MET A 132 32.72 28.29 26.91
N ASN A 133 32.00 29.22 27.54
CA ASN A 133 32.54 30.49 28.04
C ASN A 133 32.89 30.47 29.54
N ILE A 134 32.97 29.29 30.16
CA ILE A 134 33.09 29.17 31.61
C ILE A 134 34.40 29.75 32.14
N ASP A 135 35.50 29.61 31.39
CA ASP A 135 36.82 30.08 31.82
C ASP A 135 36.92 31.61 31.83
N THR A 136 36.17 32.28 30.95
CA THR A 136 36.07 33.74 30.89
C THR A 136 35.04 34.29 31.88
N SER A 137 33.87 33.66 31.96
CA SER A 137 32.77 34.15 32.80
C SER A 137 32.95 33.82 34.28
N HIS A 138 33.56 32.69 34.60
CA HIS A 138 33.79 32.19 35.96
C HIS A 138 35.18 31.52 36.07
N PRO A 139 36.28 32.30 36.05
CA PRO A 139 37.63 31.77 36.11
C PRO A 139 37.82 30.79 37.27
N GLY A 140 38.45 29.64 37.01
CA GLY A 140 38.68 28.58 38.00
C GLY A 140 37.55 27.56 38.17
N LEU A 141 36.33 27.84 37.70
CA LEU A 141 35.20 26.92 37.84
C LEU A 141 35.41 25.61 37.05
N ARG A 142 36.03 25.66 35.87
CA ARG A 142 36.38 24.45 35.10
C ARG A 142 37.24 23.48 35.91
N SER A 143 38.28 24.00 36.58
CA SER A 143 39.15 23.18 37.44
C SER A 143 38.36 22.52 38.57
N ILE A 144 37.40 23.22 39.17
CA ILE A 144 36.52 22.65 40.20
C ILE A 144 35.68 21.50 39.64
N LEU A 145 35.11 21.66 38.44
CA LEU A 145 34.34 20.61 37.77
C LEU A 145 35.19 19.38 37.44
N GLU A 146 36.38 19.58 36.90
CA GLU A 146 37.36 18.53 36.57
C GLU A 146 37.83 17.79 37.82
N ASN A 147 37.96 18.49 38.95
CA ASN A 147 38.27 17.93 40.26
C ASN A 147 37.09 17.22 40.95
N GLY A 148 36.05 16.85 40.19
CA GLY A 148 34.99 15.95 40.66
C GLY A 148 33.73 16.63 41.13
N ALA A 149 33.59 17.95 41.00
CA ALA A 149 32.36 18.67 41.36
C ALA A 149 31.23 18.50 40.32
N PHE A 150 31.55 18.06 39.11
CA PHE A 150 30.58 17.86 38.03
C PHE A 150 29.66 16.64 38.25
N SER A 151 30.17 15.56 38.86
CA SER A 151 29.42 14.32 39.06
C SER A 151 29.79 13.64 40.38
N ILE A 152 28.82 13.00 41.04
CA ILE A 152 29.00 12.46 42.40
C ILE A 152 29.35 10.98 42.35
N ARG A 153 30.40 10.58 43.08
CA ARG A 153 30.79 9.19 43.29
C ARG A 153 30.38 8.71 44.68
N ARG A 154 29.62 7.62 44.78
CA ARG A 154 29.18 7.03 46.06
C ARG A 154 29.88 5.72 46.41
N SER A 155 30.60 5.12 45.46
CA SER A 155 31.33 3.85 45.64
C SER A 155 32.81 3.98 45.27
N THR A 156 33.63 3.04 45.72
CA THR A 156 35.06 2.97 45.33
C THR A 156 35.29 2.41 43.94
N LYS A 157 34.25 2.03 43.17
CA LYS A 157 34.40 1.46 41.82
C LYS A 157 34.57 2.52 40.75
N SER A 158 35.43 2.26 39.76
CA SER A 158 35.54 3.08 38.54
C SER A 158 34.18 3.08 37.80
N PHE A 159 33.89 4.14 37.04
CA PHE A 159 32.63 4.30 36.29
C PHE A 159 31.33 4.34 37.15
N SER A 160 31.44 4.63 38.45
CA SER A 160 30.27 4.65 39.36
C SER A 160 29.74 6.04 39.69
N ARG A 161 30.22 7.09 39.02
CA ARG A 161 29.71 8.45 39.22
C ARG A 161 28.32 8.61 38.60
N ASN A 162 27.50 9.48 39.17
CA ASN A 162 26.18 9.85 38.67
C ASN A 162 26.07 11.38 38.58
N ALA A 163 25.12 11.86 37.77
CA ALA A 163 24.74 13.27 37.80
C ALA A 163 24.31 13.68 39.23
N VAL A 164 24.59 14.92 39.60
CA VAL A 164 24.28 15.48 40.93
C VAL A 164 22.80 15.35 41.26
N ASP A 165 21.94 15.68 40.29
CA ASP A 165 20.48 15.63 40.43
C ASP A 165 19.96 14.21 40.69
N ILE A 166 20.39 13.23 39.89
CA ILE A 166 20.06 11.81 40.09
C ILE A 166 20.52 11.33 41.47
N THR A 167 21.70 11.80 41.91
CA THR A 167 22.24 11.41 43.21
C THR A 167 21.42 11.99 44.36
N LEU A 168 20.95 13.23 44.24
CA LEU A 168 20.04 13.89 45.17
C LEU A 168 18.71 13.10 45.28
N GLU A 169 18.15 12.70 44.13
CA GLU A 169 16.93 11.89 44.09
C GLU A 169 17.10 10.53 44.78
N GLN A 170 18.22 9.85 44.54
CA GLN A 170 18.51 8.54 45.12
C GLN A 170 18.91 8.56 46.60
N THR A 171 19.16 9.73 47.19
CA THR A 171 19.65 9.86 48.56
C THR A 171 18.74 10.75 49.41
N ILE A 172 18.98 12.06 49.39
CA ILE A 172 18.33 13.02 50.26
C ILE A 172 16.82 13.02 50.03
N ASN A 173 16.35 13.00 48.77
CA ASN A 173 14.91 13.00 48.52
C ASN A 173 14.28 11.64 48.85
N ALA A 174 14.93 10.53 48.52
CA ALA A 174 14.46 9.18 48.85
C ALA A 174 14.28 8.96 50.36
N ASP A 175 15.16 9.54 51.19
CA ASP A 175 15.11 9.41 52.65
C ASP A 175 14.24 10.49 53.31
N ALA A 176 14.15 11.70 52.73
CA ALA A 176 13.45 12.84 53.33
C ALA A 176 12.01 13.04 52.82
N ALA A 177 11.59 12.33 51.77
CA ALA A 177 10.21 12.35 51.25
C ALA A 177 9.47 11.03 51.53
N SER A 178 8.14 11.07 51.52
CA SER A 178 7.33 9.84 51.55
C SER A 178 7.53 9.06 50.26
N ARG A 179 7.85 7.76 50.37
CA ARG A 179 8.02 6.86 49.22
C ARG A 179 6.77 6.71 48.35
N SER A 180 5.58 7.02 48.89
CA SER A 180 4.30 6.82 48.19
C SER A 180 3.81 8.04 47.40
N THR A 181 4.25 9.26 47.72
CA THR A 181 3.62 10.49 47.17
C THR A 181 4.61 11.58 46.75
N GLY A 182 5.91 11.39 46.95
CA GLY A 182 6.94 12.37 46.58
C GLY A 182 6.74 13.74 47.26
N ILE A 183 7.30 14.79 46.66
CA ILE A 183 7.15 16.18 47.15
C ILE A 183 5.76 16.75 46.79
N SER A 184 5.02 16.13 45.87
CA SER A 184 3.71 16.60 45.39
C SER A 184 2.59 16.60 46.46
N ALA A 185 2.77 15.85 47.56
CA ALA A 185 1.84 15.87 48.70
C ALA A 185 2.21 16.86 49.81
N PHE A 186 3.29 17.64 49.65
CA PHE A 186 3.56 18.72 50.59
C PHE A 186 2.50 19.82 50.44
N SER A 187 1.89 20.21 51.56
CA SER A 187 1.04 21.42 51.67
C SER A 187 1.63 22.58 50.86
N GLN A 188 0.79 23.33 50.13
CA GLN A 188 1.19 24.56 49.44
C GLN A 188 1.77 25.63 50.39
N SER A 189 1.68 25.42 51.71
CA SER A 189 2.25 26.27 52.74
C SER A 189 3.76 26.47 52.57
N GLU A 190 4.14 27.74 52.39
CA GLU A 190 5.54 28.15 52.28
C GLU A 190 6.36 27.80 53.53
N SER A 191 5.75 27.86 54.73
CA SER A 191 6.43 27.51 55.98
C SER A 191 6.72 26.00 56.08
N ALA A 192 5.86 25.15 55.53
CA ALA A 192 6.10 23.71 55.44
C ALA A 192 7.23 23.40 54.46
N LYS A 193 7.27 24.07 53.29
CA LYS A 193 8.35 23.97 52.31
C LYS A 193 9.69 24.43 52.89
N ARG A 194 9.72 25.58 53.57
CA ARG A 194 10.93 26.10 54.23
C ARG A 194 11.44 25.13 55.30
N ARG A 195 10.57 24.64 56.20
CA ARG A 195 10.96 23.64 57.21
C ARG A 195 11.49 22.37 56.58
N TRP A 196 10.88 21.88 55.50
CA TRP A 196 11.38 20.71 54.78
C TRP A 196 12.75 20.97 54.14
N MET A 197 12.93 22.09 53.44
CA MET A 197 14.21 22.45 52.83
C MET A 197 15.36 22.55 53.84
N VAL A 198 15.09 23.14 55.01
CA VAL A 198 16.10 23.29 56.08
C VAL A 198 16.39 21.96 56.78
N THR A 199 15.39 21.11 56.98
CA THR A 199 15.54 19.88 57.80
C THR A 199 15.82 18.61 56.99
N ARG A 200 15.63 18.59 55.67
CA ARG A 200 15.70 17.36 54.85
C ARG A 200 17.06 16.67 54.89
N SER A 201 18.17 17.41 54.84
CA SER A 201 19.52 16.85 54.88
C SER A 201 19.81 16.21 56.24
N VAL A 202 19.41 16.88 57.32
CA VAL A 202 19.54 16.39 58.70
C VAL A 202 18.66 15.16 58.91
N ARG A 203 17.42 15.16 58.40
CA ARG A 203 16.51 14.00 58.46
C ARG A 203 17.08 12.79 57.73
N SER A 204 17.58 12.96 56.50
CA SER A 204 18.23 11.89 55.75
C SER A 204 19.48 11.37 56.50
N ALA A 205 20.28 12.24 57.11
CA ALA A 205 21.42 11.82 57.92
C ALA A 205 21.00 10.97 59.15
N ILE A 206 19.96 11.39 59.88
CA ILE A 206 19.43 10.65 61.04
C ILE A 206 18.88 9.29 60.60
N ILE A 207 18.05 9.26 59.56
CA ILE A 207 17.46 8.02 59.03
C ILE A 207 18.57 7.08 58.53
N GLY A 208 19.53 7.60 57.77
CA GLY A 208 20.66 6.84 57.26
C GLY A 208 21.56 6.27 58.35
N SER A 209 21.72 6.98 59.47
CA SER A 209 22.42 6.50 60.66
C SER A 209 21.62 5.40 61.37
N LEU A 210 20.31 5.62 61.59
CA LEU A 210 19.42 4.65 62.25
C LEU A 210 19.36 3.33 61.47
N LEU A 211 19.16 3.39 60.15
CA LEU A 211 19.17 2.22 59.27
C LEU A 211 20.52 1.50 59.29
N GLY A 212 21.62 2.26 59.39
CA GLY A 212 22.96 1.70 59.55
C GLY A 212 23.11 0.94 60.87
N SER A 213 22.74 1.56 61.99
CA SER A 213 22.78 0.95 63.33
C SER A 213 21.85 -0.26 63.45
N ALA A 214 20.72 -0.26 62.76
CA ALA A 214 19.77 -1.38 62.72
C ALA A 214 20.17 -2.51 61.74
N GLY A 215 21.27 -2.37 60.99
CA GLY A 215 21.68 -3.34 59.97
C GLY A 215 20.77 -3.38 58.73
N LEU A 216 19.86 -2.43 58.58
CA LEU A 216 18.88 -2.34 57.48
C LEU A 216 19.38 -1.54 56.28
N LYS A 217 20.61 -1.02 56.35
CA LYS A 217 21.23 -0.27 55.25
C LYS A 217 21.81 -1.24 54.20
N ALA A 218 21.14 -1.37 53.07
CA ALA A 218 21.64 -2.15 51.95
C ALA A 218 22.97 -1.56 51.43
N LYS A 219 23.97 -2.41 51.20
CA LYS A 219 25.19 -2.01 50.49
C LYS A 219 24.84 -1.79 49.02
N GLU A 220 25.25 -0.65 48.46
CA GLU A 220 25.09 -0.40 47.03
C GLU A 220 26.01 -1.32 46.22
N ASP A 221 25.42 -2.25 45.48
CA ASP A 221 26.13 -3.10 44.54
C ASP A 221 26.03 -2.54 43.12
N VAL A 222 27.01 -1.72 42.76
CA VAL A 222 27.18 -1.17 41.40
C VAL A 222 27.58 -2.23 40.37
N SER A 223 27.95 -3.45 40.80
CA SER A 223 28.31 -4.58 39.92
C SER A 223 27.14 -5.52 39.64
N LYS A 224 25.93 -5.22 40.12
CA LYS A 224 24.73 -6.06 39.88
C LYS A 224 24.49 -6.36 38.40
N SER A 225 24.77 -5.41 37.52
CA SER A 225 24.67 -5.58 36.06
C SER A 225 25.76 -6.47 35.45
N LEU A 226 26.90 -6.63 36.13
CA LEU A 226 28.05 -7.43 35.71
C LEU A 226 28.03 -8.87 36.28
N ARG A 227 26.99 -9.22 37.04
CA ARG A 227 26.86 -10.58 37.59
C ARG A 227 26.65 -11.59 36.44
N PRO A 228 27.25 -12.80 36.49
CA PRO A 228 27.17 -13.79 35.41
C PRO A 228 25.73 -14.11 34.96
N TYR A 229 24.80 -14.24 35.91
CA TYR A 229 23.37 -14.44 35.61
C TYR A 229 22.78 -13.29 34.77
N ARG A 230 23.12 -12.04 35.08
CA ARG A 230 22.59 -10.88 34.37
C ARG A 230 23.16 -10.78 32.96
N ILE A 231 24.46 -11.01 32.80
CA ILE A 231 25.12 -11.10 31.49
C ILE A 231 24.48 -12.20 30.64
N LYS A 232 24.27 -13.40 31.19
CA LYS A 232 23.60 -14.50 30.49
C LYS A 232 22.21 -14.10 30.01
N LYS A 233 21.41 -13.47 30.88
CA LYS A 233 20.07 -12.99 30.54
C LYS A 233 20.10 -11.92 29.44
N ASP A 234 20.96 -10.92 29.57
CA ASP A 234 21.08 -9.83 28.59
C ASP A 234 21.55 -10.36 27.22
N ASN A 235 22.43 -11.37 27.18
CA ASN A 235 22.82 -12.05 25.94
C ASN A 235 21.67 -12.86 25.33
N THR A 236 20.88 -13.57 26.14
CA THR A 236 19.67 -14.25 25.67
C THR A 236 18.66 -13.26 25.08
N ASP A 237 18.43 -12.14 25.75
CA ASP A 237 17.51 -11.10 25.28
C ASP A 237 18.04 -10.42 24.00
N LEU A 238 19.36 -10.20 23.89
CA LEU A 238 19.99 -9.69 22.66
C LEU A 238 19.82 -10.65 21.48
N ASN A 239 20.09 -11.95 21.67
CA ASN A 239 19.95 -12.95 20.61
C ASN A 239 18.51 -13.04 20.11
N LYS A 240 17.52 -12.98 21.01
CA LYS A 240 16.10 -12.93 20.62
C LYS A 240 15.78 -11.71 19.74
N ILE A 241 16.34 -10.53 20.06
CA ILE A 241 16.15 -9.33 19.23
C ILE A 241 16.79 -9.52 17.85
N ILE A 242 18.00 -10.08 17.79
CA ILE A 242 18.71 -10.37 16.53
C ILE A 242 17.91 -11.35 15.67
N GLU A 243 17.44 -12.45 16.25
CA GLU A 243 16.58 -13.44 15.58
C GLU A 243 15.28 -12.80 15.07
N THR A 244 14.62 -11.97 15.89
CA THR A 244 13.39 -11.26 15.49
C THR A 244 13.64 -10.32 14.31
N ILE A 245 14.77 -9.61 14.28
CA ILE A 245 15.11 -8.73 13.14
C ILE A 245 15.35 -9.57 11.87
N HIS A 246 15.98 -10.74 11.99
CA HIS A 246 16.15 -11.67 10.87
C HIS A 246 14.82 -12.21 10.34
N THR A 247 13.88 -12.59 11.22
CA THR A 247 12.58 -13.16 10.80
C THR A 247 11.55 -12.11 10.39
N THR A 248 11.81 -10.83 10.67
CA THR A 248 11.01 -9.70 10.19
C THR A 248 11.63 -9.09 8.94
N MET A 249 12.57 -8.17 9.10
CA MET A 249 13.30 -7.54 8.01
C MET A 249 14.68 -7.14 8.52
N ASN A 250 15.73 -7.78 7.99
CA ASN A 250 17.10 -7.39 8.27
C ASN A 250 17.48 -6.18 7.41
N PRO A 251 17.66 -4.97 7.98
CA PRO A 251 17.93 -3.76 7.21
C PRO A 251 19.27 -3.75 6.46
N PHE A 252 20.16 -4.70 6.74
CA PHE A 252 21.49 -4.78 6.13
C PHE A 252 21.63 -5.90 5.10
N ALA A 253 20.54 -6.60 4.74
CA ALA A 253 20.56 -7.63 3.70
C ALA A 253 20.79 -7.00 2.30
N GLN A 254 21.49 -7.71 1.41
CA GLN A 254 21.93 -7.23 0.08
C GLN A 254 20.80 -6.88 -0.90
N GLU A 255 19.54 -7.14 -0.57
CA GLU A 255 18.40 -7.08 -1.51
C GLU A 255 17.46 -5.89 -1.28
N ILE A 256 17.83 -4.91 -0.45
CA ILE A 256 16.95 -3.78 -0.15
C ILE A 256 17.23 -2.64 -1.12
N ASP A 257 16.21 -2.27 -1.90
CA ASP A 257 16.24 -1.11 -2.78
C ASP A 257 16.44 0.22 -2.02
N ASP A 258 16.55 1.35 -2.73
CA ASP A 258 16.76 2.64 -2.06
C ASP A 258 15.50 3.18 -1.32
N ASN A 259 14.47 2.37 -1.08
CA ASN A 259 13.32 2.81 -0.29
C ASN A 259 13.57 2.64 1.22
N LEU A 260 12.84 3.43 2.01
CA LEU A 260 12.83 3.32 3.47
C LEU A 260 11.60 2.51 3.91
N TYR A 261 11.85 1.35 4.52
CA TYR A 261 10.81 0.43 4.98
C TYR A 261 10.67 0.40 6.50
N CYS A 262 9.45 0.18 6.97
CA CYS A 262 9.19 -0.15 8.36
C CYS A 262 9.50 -1.63 8.63
N LEU A 263 10.46 -1.95 9.50
CA LEU A 263 10.92 -3.33 9.72
C LEU A 263 9.81 -4.32 10.08
N THR A 264 8.83 -3.89 10.87
CA THR A 264 7.76 -4.76 11.37
C THR A 264 6.65 -5.01 10.38
N THR A 265 6.43 -4.10 9.43
CA THR A 265 5.29 -4.13 8.49
C THR A 265 5.71 -4.26 7.03
N GLY A 266 6.98 -4.03 6.69
CA GLY A 266 7.47 -4.04 5.31
C GLY A 266 6.92 -2.90 4.44
N VAL A 267 6.24 -1.92 5.02
CA VAL A 267 5.61 -0.81 4.29
C VAL A 267 6.65 0.25 3.95
N LYS A 268 6.75 0.64 2.67
CA LYS A 268 7.53 1.79 2.20
C LYS A 268 6.91 3.10 2.74
N VAL A 269 7.74 3.98 3.28
CA VAL A 269 7.30 5.35 3.60
C VAL A 269 7.35 6.24 2.36
N ASN A 270 6.51 7.28 2.31
CA ASN A 270 6.57 8.27 1.24
C ASN A 270 7.90 9.06 1.27
N ASP A 271 8.24 9.68 0.15
CA ASP A 271 9.54 10.35 -0.03
C ASP A 271 9.72 11.52 0.95
N GLU A 272 8.63 12.20 1.30
CA GLU A 272 8.66 13.30 2.26
C GLU A 272 9.03 12.85 3.69
N ILE A 273 8.50 11.71 4.15
CA ILE A 273 8.86 11.10 5.44
C ILE A 273 10.27 10.52 5.37
N LYS A 274 10.65 9.89 4.24
CA LYS A 274 12.02 9.40 4.00
C LYS A 274 13.03 10.52 4.19
N GLU A 275 12.84 11.66 3.53
CA GLU A 275 13.73 12.82 3.65
C GLU A 275 13.76 13.42 5.07
N ASP A 276 12.64 13.43 5.80
CA ASP A 276 12.63 13.93 7.19
C ASP A 276 13.43 13.03 8.13
N LEU A 277 13.34 11.72 7.96
CA LEU A 277 14.03 10.75 8.82
C LEU A 277 15.53 10.63 8.51
N LEU A 278 15.91 10.58 7.23
CA LEU A 278 17.31 10.42 6.82
C LEU A 278 18.15 11.69 7.08
N PHE A 279 17.58 12.87 6.86
CA PHE A 279 18.27 14.15 7.06
C PHE A 279 17.95 14.81 8.41
N CYS A 280 17.57 14.02 9.41
CA CYS A 280 17.13 14.55 10.72
C CYS A 280 18.23 15.36 11.43
N LEU A 281 19.49 14.90 11.37
CA LEU A 281 20.64 15.59 11.95
C LEU A 281 20.94 16.91 11.23
N ASP A 282 20.92 16.92 9.90
CA ASP A 282 21.18 18.11 9.09
C ASP A 282 20.09 19.18 9.26
N LYS A 283 18.82 18.75 9.23
CA LYS A 283 17.67 19.63 9.47
C LYS A 283 17.74 20.22 10.88
N GLY A 284 18.01 19.39 11.89
CA GLY A 284 18.19 19.83 13.28
C GLY A 284 19.32 20.86 13.43
N LYS A 285 20.46 20.62 12.75
CA LYS A 285 21.62 21.51 12.78
C LYS A 285 21.33 22.85 12.11
N LYS A 286 20.68 22.83 10.94
CA LYS A 286 20.22 24.04 10.25
C LYS A 286 19.33 24.90 11.15
N TRP A 287 18.35 24.31 11.82
CA TRP A 287 17.43 25.05 12.70
C TRP A 287 18.11 25.55 13.98
N HIS A 288 19.02 24.77 14.54
CA HIS A 288 19.89 25.21 15.63
C HIS A 288 20.69 26.46 15.23
N ASP A 289 21.36 26.41 14.07
CA ASP A 289 22.23 27.51 13.61
C ASP A 289 21.42 28.76 13.27
N GLU A 290 20.23 28.61 12.68
CA GLU A 290 19.28 29.71 12.45
C GLU A 290 18.85 30.37 13.77
N PHE A 291 18.55 29.58 14.80
CA PHE A 291 18.19 30.10 16.12
C PHE A 291 19.35 30.86 16.78
N VAL A 292 20.56 30.27 16.77
CA VAL A 292 21.76 30.90 17.35
C VAL A 292 22.09 32.20 16.63
N LYS A 293 22.12 32.20 15.29
CA LYS A 293 22.33 33.41 14.48
C LYS A 293 21.27 34.47 14.76
N GLY A 294 20.01 34.06 14.92
CA GLY A 294 18.91 34.96 15.29
C GLY A 294 19.12 35.61 16.65
N CYS A 295 19.57 34.88 17.66
CA CYS A 295 19.86 35.41 18.99
C CYS A 295 21.03 36.40 19.00
N PHE A 296 22.05 36.21 18.16
CA PHE A 296 23.15 37.17 18.02
C PHE A 296 22.74 38.44 17.27
N LYS A 297 21.75 38.36 16.38
CA LYS A 297 21.21 39.53 15.66
C LYS A 297 20.23 40.35 16.51
N ASP A 298 19.36 39.68 17.25
CA ASP A 298 18.35 40.28 18.12
C ASP A 298 18.34 39.55 19.47
N PRO A 299 18.83 40.16 20.57
CA PRO A 299 18.78 39.55 21.90
C PRO A 299 17.37 39.13 22.34
N GLN A 300 16.30 39.81 21.86
CA GLN A 300 14.92 39.44 22.17
C GLN A 300 14.49 38.13 21.50
N ARG A 301 15.23 37.67 20.47
CA ARG A 301 14.94 36.39 19.79
C ARG A 301 14.98 35.21 20.76
N PHE A 302 15.81 35.25 21.79
CA PHE A 302 15.96 34.15 22.74
C PHE A 302 14.65 33.86 23.49
N GLU A 303 13.94 34.90 23.90
CA GLU A 303 12.68 34.79 24.65
C GLU A 303 11.47 34.47 23.75
N LYS A 304 11.52 34.88 22.47
CA LYS A 304 10.46 34.61 21.49
C LYS A 304 10.22 33.09 21.29
N PRO A 305 8.98 32.66 21.03
CA PRO A 305 8.65 31.26 20.76
C PRO A 305 9.50 30.67 19.63
N ILE A 306 9.85 29.38 19.76
CA ILE A 306 10.43 28.60 18.67
C ILE A 306 9.28 27.93 17.93
N GLN A 307 9.21 28.14 16.61
CA GLN A 307 8.16 27.56 15.76
C GLN A 307 8.16 26.04 15.88
N ARG A 308 7.00 25.47 16.26
CA ARG A 308 6.81 24.02 16.33
C ARG A 308 6.57 23.47 14.92
N ARG A 309 7.14 22.30 14.63
CA ARG A 309 6.97 21.59 13.36
C ARG A 309 6.39 20.19 13.62
N LYS A 310 5.49 19.73 12.74
CA LYS A 310 4.94 18.37 12.82
C LYS A 310 6.05 17.40 12.43
N ILE A 311 6.45 16.51 13.37
CA ILE A 311 7.44 15.48 13.09
C ILE A 311 6.78 14.43 12.19
N LYS A 312 7.40 14.20 11.04
CA LYS A 312 7.03 13.13 10.12
C LYS A 312 7.81 11.88 10.51
N ASN A 313 7.09 10.81 10.81
CA ASN A 313 7.64 9.52 11.23
C ASN A 313 6.81 8.35 10.67
N PHE A 314 7.23 7.12 10.96
CA PHE A 314 6.52 5.91 10.53
C PHE A 314 5.04 5.86 10.98
N ALA A 315 4.66 6.53 12.08
CA ALA A 315 3.26 6.58 12.50
C ALA A 315 2.43 7.55 11.64
N SER A 316 2.99 8.67 11.20
CA SER A 316 2.32 9.59 10.27
C SER A 316 2.21 9.05 8.84
N ALA A 317 3.03 8.07 8.45
CA ALA A 317 2.94 7.39 7.15
C ALA A 317 1.62 6.61 6.97
N ALA A 318 0.94 6.27 8.07
CA ALA A 318 -0.31 5.50 8.06
C ALA A 318 -1.57 6.34 7.76
N GLU A 319 -1.47 7.68 7.68
CA GLU A 319 -2.62 8.56 7.42
C GLU A 319 -2.86 8.75 5.91
N LYS A 320 -4.00 8.26 5.40
CA LYS A 320 -4.38 8.42 3.98
C LYS A 320 -4.85 9.85 3.68
N SER A 321 -4.27 10.50 2.67
CA SER A 321 -4.76 11.78 2.15
C SER A 321 -6.06 11.59 1.36
N LYS A 322 -7.15 12.22 1.82
CA LYS A 322 -8.42 12.27 1.07
C LYS A 322 -8.35 13.37 0.01
N ILE A 323 -8.29 13.00 -1.27
CA ILE A 323 -8.48 13.96 -2.37
C ILE A 323 -9.99 14.27 -2.47
N LYS A 324 -10.36 15.55 -2.43
CA LYS A 324 -11.76 16.01 -2.52
C LYS A 324 -12.18 16.14 -3.99
N THR A 325 -12.80 15.09 -4.53
CA THR A 325 -13.31 14.99 -5.92
C THR A 325 -14.64 15.75 -6.16
N LYS A 326 -15.11 16.56 -5.21
CA LYS A 326 -16.49 17.10 -5.24
C LYS A 326 -16.66 18.32 -6.15
N ASP A 327 -15.62 19.10 -6.41
CA ASP A 327 -15.76 20.40 -7.07
C ASP A 327 -15.73 20.31 -8.61
N LEU A 328 -15.09 19.28 -9.18
CA LEU A 328 -15.08 19.03 -10.64
C LEU A 328 -16.44 18.53 -11.19
N LYS A 329 -17.18 17.72 -10.40
CA LYS A 329 -18.45 17.09 -10.85
C LYS A 329 -19.60 18.07 -11.05
N VAL A 330 -19.60 19.21 -10.38
CA VAL A 330 -20.69 20.20 -10.44
C VAL A 330 -20.56 21.11 -11.65
N VAL A 331 -19.32 21.43 -12.07
CA VAL A 331 -19.03 22.35 -13.18
C VAL A 331 -19.29 21.70 -14.56
N GLU A 332 -19.00 20.40 -14.74
CA GLU A 332 -19.27 19.69 -16.01
C GLU A 332 -20.75 19.34 -16.24
N LEU A 333 -21.52 19.10 -15.16
CA LEU A 333 -22.97 18.86 -15.22
C LEU A 333 -23.74 20.08 -15.74
N GLN A 334 -23.27 21.29 -15.43
CA GLN A 334 -23.85 22.53 -15.96
C GLN A 334 -23.54 22.68 -17.46
N GLY A 335 -22.29 22.42 -17.90
CA GLY A 335 -21.89 22.54 -19.31
C GLY A 335 -22.62 21.58 -20.28
N THR A 336 -22.97 20.36 -19.84
CA THR A 336 -23.66 19.38 -20.70
C THR A 336 -25.15 19.69 -20.88
N ARG A 337 -25.83 20.18 -19.82
CA ARG A 337 -27.24 20.60 -19.89
C ARG A 337 -27.39 21.85 -20.75
N ASP A 338 -26.40 22.73 -20.70
CA ASP A 338 -26.33 23.96 -21.48
C ASP A 338 -26.13 23.66 -22.97
N LEU A 339 -25.24 22.74 -23.36
CA LEU A 339 -25.04 22.36 -24.77
C LEU A 339 -26.32 21.82 -25.44
N PHE A 340 -27.05 20.91 -24.80
CA PHE A 340 -28.26 20.34 -25.39
C PHE A 340 -29.43 21.35 -25.43
N GLY A 341 -29.56 22.22 -24.42
CA GLY A 341 -30.51 23.33 -24.45
C GLY A 341 -30.18 24.35 -25.56
N ARG A 342 -28.90 24.66 -25.74
CA ARG A 342 -28.40 25.52 -26.82
C ARG A 342 -28.59 24.91 -28.20
N LEU A 343 -28.40 23.60 -28.38
CA LEU A 343 -28.67 22.93 -29.66
C LEU A 343 -30.14 23.06 -30.07
N LEU A 344 -31.05 22.95 -29.11
CA LEU A 344 -32.47 23.13 -29.36
C LEU A 344 -32.82 24.59 -29.67
N TYR A 345 -32.24 25.55 -28.95
CA TYR A 345 -32.37 26.99 -29.25
C TYR A 345 -31.82 27.35 -30.64
N LEU A 346 -30.61 26.90 -30.98
CA LEU A 346 -29.99 27.14 -32.28
C LEU A 346 -30.78 26.51 -33.44
N SER A 347 -31.38 25.32 -33.24
CA SER A 347 -32.28 24.73 -34.24
C SER A 347 -33.57 25.53 -34.51
N THR A 348 -33.90 26.49 -33.63
CA THR A 348 -35.04 27.40 -33.83
C THR A 348 -34.62 28.73 -34.44
N MET A 349 -33.33 29.09 -34.43
CA MET A 349 -32.80 30.35 -34.96
C MET A 349 -32.06 30.22 -36.30
N GLU A 350 -31.45 29.06 -36.57
CA GLU A 350 -30.73 28.77 -37.82
C GLU A 350 -31.22 27.46 -38.47
N ASP A 351 -31.02 27.32 -39.78
CA ASP A 351 -31.32 26.10 -40.56
C ASP A 351 -30.26 25.02 -40.31
N ILE A 352 -30.12 24.60 -39.05
CA ILE A 352 -29.20 23.55 -38.63
C ILE A 352 -29.92 22.20 -38.74
N ASP A 353 -29.37 21.32 -39.58
CA ASP A 353 -29.80 19.92 -39.67
C ASP A 353 -29.50 19.18 -38.35
N VAL A 354 -30.48 19.16 -37.45
CA VAL A 354 -30.40 18.50 -36.14
C VAL A 354 -30.18 17.00 -36.27
N GLU A 355 -30.71 16.35 -37.31
CA GLU A 355 -30.49 14.92 -37.55
C GLU A 355 -29.00 14.64 -37.75
N LYS A 356 -28.31 15.49 -38.52
CA LYS A 356 -26.85 15.41 -38.70
C LYS A 356 -26.06 15.66 -37.42
N VAL A 357 -26.56 16.49 -36.50
CA VAL A 357 -25.91 16.74 -35.19
C VAL A 357 -25.88 15.46 -34.35
N PHE A 358 -26.96 14.68 -34.33
CA PHE A 358 -27.06 13.47 -33.50
C PHE A 358 -26.17 12.31 -33.93
N GLN A 359 -25.54 12.41 -35.10
CA GLN A 359 -24.48 11.49 -35.57
C GLN A 359 -23.14 11.68 -34.83
N PHE A 360 -22.99 12.80 -34.13
CA PHE A 360 -21.78 13.13 -33.37
C PHE A 360 -21.91 12.72 -31.89
N PRO A 361 -20.78 12.53 -31.17
CA PRO A 361 -20.78 12.18 -29.74
C PRO A 361 -21.46 13.22 -28.85
N LEU A 362 -21.32 14.51 -29.17
CA LEU A 362 -21.80 15.71 -28.47
C LEU A 362 -21.14 15.99 -27.12
N THR A 363 -20.65 14.97 -26.43
CA THR A 363 -19.93 15.10 -25.16
C THR A 363 -18.49 14.57 -25.27
N PRO A 364 -17.54 15.08 -24.48
CA PRO A 364 -16.15 14.61 -24.52
C PRO A 364 -16.02 13.14 -24.10
N VAL A 365 -16.94 12.66 -23.26
CA VAL A 365 -17.11 11.25 -22.89
C VAL A 365 -18.54 10.80 -23.19
N PRO A 366 -18.77 9.60 -23.74
CA PRO A 366 -20.12 9.15 -24.09
C PRO A 366 -20.88 8.71 -22.85
N LEU A 367 -21.84 9.53 -22.40
CA LEU A 367 -22.57 9.32 -21.14
C LEU A 367 -23.46 8.06 -21.10
N SER A 368 -23.72 7.45 -22.27
CA SER A 368 -24.35 6.14 -22.36
C SER A 368 -23.44 4.99 -21.91
N LEU A 369 -22.12 5.22 -21.83
CA LEU A 369 -21.07 4.24 -21.54
C LEU A 369 -20.08 4.68 -20.46
N ALA A 370 -20.03 5.96 -20.10
CA ALA A 370 -19.09 6.51 -19.12
C ALA A 370 -19.77 7.45 -18.12
N HIS A 371 -19.16 7.57 -16.95
CA HIS A 371 -19.38 8.68 -16.04
C HIS A 371 -18.68 9.96 -16.58
N LEU A 372 -19.04 11.11 -16.01
CA LEU A 372 -18.47 12.41 -16.44
C LEU A 372 -16.95 12.49 -16.29
N ASP A 373 -16.41 11.85 -15.25
CA ASP A 373 -14.96 11.74 -15.02
C ASP A 373 -14.24 10.77 -16.00
N GLY A 374 -14.97 10.26 -17.01
CA GLY A 374 -14.44 9.34 -18.01
C GLY A 374 -14.35 7.89 -17.56
N THR A 375 -14.70 7.57 -16.31
CA THR A 375 -14.70 6.18 -15.84
C THR A 375 -15.82 5.37 -16.48
N LEU A 376 -15.57 4.08 -16.73
CA LEU A 376 -16.52 3.19 -17.39
C LEU A 376 -17.78 2.95 -16.54
N ASN A 377 -18.96 3.03 -17.16
CA ASN A 377 -20.20 2.58 -16.53
C ASN A 377 -20.12 1.09 -16.19
N LYS A 378 -20.72 0.68 -15.08
CA LYS A 378 -20.72 -0.71 -14.61
C LYS A 378 -22.13 -1.29 -14.50
N THR A 379 -22.20 -2.62 -14.54
CA THR A 379 -23.42 -3.39 -14.30
C THR A 379 -23.11 -4.49 -13.29
N ASP A 380 -24.14 -4.94 -12.59
CA ASP A 380 -24.06 -6.11 -11.72
C ASP A 380 -23.94 -7.38 -12.60
N LYS A 381 -22.71 -7.91 -12.71
CA LYS A 381 -22.39 -9.11 -13.49
C LYS A 381 -23.04 -10.37 -12.87
N SER A 382 -23.14 -10.41 -11.54
CA SER A 382 -23.63 -11.58 -10.78
C SER A 382 -25.09 -11.95 -11.10
N LYS A 383 -25.91 -10.98 -11.52
CA LYS A 383 -27.28 -11.26 -11.99
C LYS A 383 -27.31 -12.20 -13.20
N LEU A 384 -26.29 -12.16 -14.05
CA LEU A 384 -26.19 -13.08 -15.19
C LEU A 384 -25.94 -14.51 -14.70
N VAL A 385 -25.05 -14.70 -13.72
CA VAL A 385 -24.79 -16.00 -13.07
C VAL A 385 -26.10 -16.59 -12.55
N HIS A 386 -26.86 -15.83 -11.76
CA HIS A 386 -28.14 -16.30 -11.23
C HIS A 386 -29.19 -16.64 -12.29
N ARG A 387 -29.15 -15.99 -13.46
CA ARG A 387 -30.08 -16.28 -14.58
C ARG A 387 -29.68 -17.54 -15.34
N ILE A 388 -28.37 -17.76 -15.53
CA ILE A 388 -27.81 -18.94 -16.20
C ILE A 388 -27.94 -20.17 -15.29
N GLU A 389 -27.59 -20.05 -14.01
CA GLU A 389 -27.67 -21.13 -13.03
C GLU A 389 -29.09 -21.74 -12.93
N LYS A 390 -30.14 -20.94 -13.14
CA LYS A 390 -31.54 -21.41 -13.15
C LYS A 390 -31.91 -22.24 -14.38
N MET A 391 -31.03 -22.37 -15.37
CA MET A 391 -31.31 -23.12 -16.61
C MET A 391 -31.05 -24.62 -16.46
N ALA A 392 -30.32 -25.05 -15.42
CA ALA A 392 -30.14 -26.46 -15.08
C ALA A 392 -30.03 -26.65 -13.58
N ASP A 393 -30.61 -27.73 -13.07
CA ASP A 393 -30.40 -28.15 -11.68
C ASP A 393 -29.01 -28.77 -11.54
N SER A 394 -28.27 -28.37 -10.52
CA SER A 394 -26.91 -28.87 -10.24
C SER A 394 -26.87 -29.64 -8.93
N GLU A 395 -26.34 -30.86 -8.99
CA GLU A 395 -26.02 -31.66 -7.82
C GLU A 395 -24.52 -31.53 -7.46
N PRO A 396 -24.16 -31.59 -6.17
CA PRO A 396 -22.77 -31.56 -5.75
C PRO A 396 -22.02 -32.83 -6.22
N PRO A 397 -20.71 -32.73 -6.53
CA PRO A 397 -19.91 -33.89 -6.89
C PRO A 397 -19.73 -34.83 -5.69
N ASN A 398 -19.69 -36.15 -5.94
CA ASN A 398 -19.45 -37.16 -4.90
C ASN A 398 -18.01 -37.14 -4.38
N GLU A 399 -17.05 -36.92 -5.27
CA GLU A 399 -15.63 -36.85 -4.98
C GLU A 399 -15.00 -35.79 -5.88
N ILE A 400 -13.95 -35.11 -5.40
CA ILE A 400 -13.21 -34.09 -6.17
C ILE A 400 -11.74 -34.51 -6.20
N ASN A 401 -11.20 -34.77 -7.39
CA ASN A 401 -9.81 -35.18 -7.58
C ASN A 401 -8.88 -33.97 -7.70
N VAL A 402 -9.34 -32.94 -8.42
CA VAL A 402 -8.61 -31.69 -8.64
C VAL A 402 -9.45 -30.48 -8.27
N VAL A 403 -8.82 -29.54 -7.57
CA VAL A 403 -9.40 -28.21 -7.35
C VAL A 403 -8.53 -27.15 -8.01
N ILE A 404 -9.14 -26.30 -8.83
CA ILE A 404 -8.54 -25.04 -9.30
C ILE A 404 -9.11 -23.90 -8.46
N VAL A 405 -8.25 -23.16 -7.76
CA VAL A 405 -8.64 -22.07 -6.86
C VAL A 405 -8.20 -20.73 -7.43
N ASP A 406 -9.15 -19.80 -7.54
CA ASP A 406 -8.84 -18.39 -7.71
C ASP A 406 -8.22 -17.84 -6.41
N ALA A 407 -6.92 -17.53 -6.48
CA ALA A 407 -6.16 -17.09 -5.31
C ALA A 407 -6.69 -15.79 -4.71
N MET A 408 -7.07 -14.81 -5.54
CA MET A 408 -7.56 -13.53 -5.04
C MET A 408 -8.92 -13.67 -4.39
N PHE A 409 -9.84 -14.44 -5.00
CA PHE A 409 -11.10 -14.78 -4.36
C PHE A 409 -10.89 -15.44 -2.99
N TYR A 410 -10.00 -16.44 -2.93
CA TYR A 410 -9.76 -17.16 -1.68
C TYR A 410 -9.14 -16.27 -0.60
N LEU A 411 -8.15 -15.44 -0.94
CA LEU A 411 -7.54 -14.49 0.01
C LEU A 411 -8.52 -13.42 0.51
N HIS A 412 -9.43 -12.94 -0.36
CA HIS A 412 -10.49 -12.01 0.04
C HIS A 412 -11.53 -12.66 0.97
N SER A 413 -11.70 -13.98 0.90
CA SER A 413 -12.63 -14.71 1.77
C SER A 413 -12.16 -14.88 3.22
N LEU A 414 -10.89 -14.57 3.51
CA LEU A 414 -10.32 -14.61 4.86
C LEU A 414 -10.87 -13.44 5.70
N ILE A 415 -11.81 -13.74 6.61
CA ILE A 415 -12.49 -12.74 7.46
C ILE A 415 -11.54 -12.17 8.52
N SER A 416 -10.72 -13.03 9.14
CA SER A 416 -9.77 -12.64 10.19
C SER A 416 -8.44 -13.36 9.97
N PRO A 417 -7.66 -12.99 8.96
CA PRO A 417 -6.38 -13.62 8.70
C PRO A 417 -5.45 -13.40 9.91
N PRO A 418 -4.54 -14.37 10.17
CA PRO A 418 -3.56 -14.28 11.24
C PRO A 418 -2.72 -13.01 11.22
N ASN A 419 -2.02 -12.74 12.32
CA ASN A 419 -1.28 -11.49 12.49
C ASN A 419 0.04 -11.46 11.70
N THR A 420 0.65 -12.61 11.43
CA THR A 420 1.92 -12.71 10.72
C THR A 420 1.77 -13.48 9.40
N TYR A 421 2.65 -13.21 8.44
CA TYR A 421 2.59 -13.87 7.13
C TYR A 421 2.87 -15.36 7.19
N GLY A 422 3.73 -15.82 8.11
CA GLY A 422 4.00 -17.24 8.31
C GLY A 422 2.78 -18.02 8.80
N GLN A 423 1.99 -17.42 9.71
CA GLN A 423 0.72 -18.00 10.14
C GLN A 423 -0.31 -18.01 9.00
N ILE A 424 -0.38 -16.93 8.21
CA ILE A 424 -1.22 -16.89 7.01
C ILE A 424 -0.81 -18.00 6.03
N ALA A 425 0.48 -18.18 5.78
CA ALA A 425 0.99 -19.22 4.88
C ALA A 425 0.65 -20.63 5.36
N GLU A 426 0.75 -20.88 6.67
CA GLU A 426 0.42 -22.16 7.28
C GLU A 426 -1.09 -22.46 7.21
N GLU A 427 -1.94 -21.55 7.65
CA GLU A 427 -3.40 -21.74 7.63
C GLU A 427 -3.93 -21.84 6.20
N LEU A 428 -3.40 -21.03 5.27
CA LEU A 428 -3.77 -21.07 3.86
C LEU A 428 -3.39 -22.42 3.25
N LEU A 429 -2.18 -22.92 3.51
CA LEU A 429 -1.73 -24.20 2.95
C LEU A 429 -2.55 -25.37 3.49
N GLN A 430 -2.79 -25.42 4.81
CA GLN A 430 -3.61 -26.45 5.43
C GLN A 430 -5.02 -26.47 4.85
N ALA A 431 -5.62 -25.28 4.67
CA ALA A 431 -6.94 -25.16 4.08
C ALA A 431 -6.97 -25.63 2.61
N LEU A 432 -5.98 -25.26 1.80
CA LEU A 432 -5.85 -25.71 0.41
C LEU A 432 -5.67 -27.23 0.30
N CYS A 433 -4.72 -27.81 1.04
CA CYS A 433 -4.43 -29.25 1.02
C CYS A 433 -5.59 -30.12 1.52
N SER A 434 -6.56 -29.53 2.24
CA SER A 434 -7.79 -30.23 2.65
C SER A 434 -8.85 -30.36 1.55
N MET A 435 -8.72 -29.65 0.42
CA MET A 435 -9.79 -29.57 -0.58
C MET A 435 -9.83 -30.74 -1.55
N ALA A 436 -8.67 -31.22 -1.99
CA ALA A 436 -8.51 -32.29 -2.96
C ALA A 436 -7.05 -32.80 -2.96
N PRO A 437 -6.77 -33.99 -3.51
CA PRO A 437 -5.41 -34.49 -3.69
C PRO A 437 -4.52 -33.57 -4.56
N VAL A 438 -5.08 -32.95 -5.60
CA VAL A 438 -4.34 -32.03 -6.48
C VAL A 438 -4.99 -30.65 -6.44
N ILE A 439 -4.19 -29.63 -6.16
CA ILE A 439 -4.66 -28.25 -6.01
C ILE A 439 -3.90 -27.34 -6.96
N HIS A 440 -4.62 -26.59 -7.80
CA HIS A 440 -4.08 -25.54 -8.65
C HIS A 440 -4.45 -24.19 -8.03
N PHE A 441 -3.52 -23.54 -7.34
CA PHE A 441 -3.69 -22.20 -6.75
C PHE A 441 -3.24 -21.14 -7.76
N VAL A 442 -4.21 -20.49 -8.41
CA VAL A 442 -3.96 -19.64 -9.59
C VAL A 442 -4.02 -18.16 -9.20
N CYS A 443 -2.89 -17.47 -9.36
CA CYS A 443 -2.74 -16.05 -9.04
C CYS A 443 -2.76 -15.17 -10.29
N ASP A 444 -3.19 -13.92 -10.12
CA ASP A 444 -3.01 -12.85 -11.11
C ASP A 444 -1.52 -12.55 -11.34
N SER A 445 -1.20 -12.14 -12.56
CA SER A 445 0.09 -11.54 -12.92
C SER A 445 -0.09 -10.04 -13.07
N TYR A 446 0.65 -9.24 -12.30
CA TYR A 446 0.51 -7.78 -12.33
C TYR A 446 1.55 -7.18 -13.28
N VAL A 447 1.14 -6.95 -14.53
CA VAL A 447 1.93 -6.27 -15.56
C VAL A 447 1.54 -4.79 -15.64
N GLU A 448 2.54 -3.94 -15.92
CA GLU A 448 2.38 -2.51 -16.12
C GLU A 448 3.16 -2.09 -17.38
N PRO A 449 2.55 -1.32 -18.30
CA PRO A 449 1.18 -0.80 -18.26
C PRO A 449 0.11 -1.81 -18.73
N SER A 450 -1.11 -1.72 -18.17
CA SER A 450 -2.23 -2.62 -18.53
C SER A 450 -3.56 -1.87 -18.73
N ILE A 451 -4.43 -2.40 -19.59
CA ILE A 451 -5.83 -1.93 -19.72
C ILE A 451 -6.64 -2.17 -18.44
N LYS A 452 -6.18 -3.06 -17.55
CA LYS A 452 -6.79 -3.34 -16.24
C LYS A 452 -6.48 -2.27 -15.20
N ASP A 453 -5.51 -1.40 -15.45
CA ASP A 453 -5.12 -0.34 -14.50
C ASP A 453 -6.28 0.62 -14.22
N ILE A 454 -7.18 0.83 -15.19
CA ILE A 454 -8.40 1.62 -15.00
C ILE A 454 -9.28 1.03 -13.89
N GLU A 455 -9.49 -0.29 -13.90
CA GLU A 455 -10.31 -0.98 -12.90
C GLU A 455 -9.58 -1.06 -11.54
N ARG A 456 -8.26 -1.29 -11.53
CA ARG A 456 -7.42 -1.29 -10.32
C ARG A 456 -7.48 0.09 -9.62
N ASN A 457 -7.29 1.17 -10.37
CA ASN A 457 -7.37 2.53 -9.86
C ASN A 457 -8.77 2.86 -9.32
N ARG A 458 -9.83 2.41 -9.99
CA ARG A 458 -11.22 2.58 -9.53
C ARG A 458 -11.49 1.90 -8.20
N ARG A 459 -10.91 0.71 -7.96
CA ARG A 459 -11.04 -0.02 -6.68
C ARG A 459 -10.27 0.65 -5.53
N GLY A 460 -9.48 1.68 -5.83
CA GLY A 460 -8.67 2.42 -4.88
C GLY A 460 -7.32 1.77 -4.61
N ALA A 461 -6.74 1.10 -5.61
CA ALA A 461 -5.36 0.64 -5.54
C ALA A 461 -4.45 1.83 -5.21
N THR A 462 -3.75 1.75 -4.09
CA THR A 462 -2.70 2.72 -3.72
C THR A 462 -1.35 2.15 -4.10
N GLU A 463 -0.50 2.96 -4.74
CA GLU A 463 0.91 2.66 -5.06
C GLU A 463 1.78 2.64 -3.78
N THR A 464 1.39 1.87 -2.78
CA THR A 464 2.23 1.64 -1.59
C THR A 464 3.07 0.41 -1.87
N THR A 465 4.40 0.56 -1.91
CA THR A 465 5.31 -0.58 -2.06
C THR A 465 5.37 -1.39 -0.77
N PHE A 466 5.32 -2.72 -0.88
CA PHE A 466 5.42 -3.66 0.23
C PHE A 466 6.58 -4.62 -0.01
N ALA A 467 7.34 -4.90 1.04
CA ALA A 467 8.38 -5.92 1.06
C ALA A 467 8.09 -6.95 2.16
N ILE A 468 7.74 -8.17 1.75
CA ILE A 468 7.49 -9.30 2.64
C ILE A 468 8.70 -10.24 2.55
N THR A 469 9.60 -10.08 3.51
CA THR A 469 10.92 -10.72 3.60
C THR A 469 10.99 -11.82 4.65
N GLY A 470 9.98 -11.97 5.52
CA GLY A 470 10.03 -13.01 6.56
C GLY A 470 8.68 -13.35 7.19
N PRO A 471 8.55 -14.57 7.77
CA PRO A 471 7.29 -15.12 8.25
C PRO A 471 6.74 -14.42 9.50
N ASP A 472 7.59 -13.77 10.31
CA ASP A 472 7.14 -13.08 11.53
C ASP A 472 6.74 -11.62 11.27
N GLN A 473 6.93 -11.11 10.05
CA GLN A 473 6.43 -9.79 9.69
C GLN A 473 4.91 -9.74 9.85
N ARG A 474 4.43 -8.62 10.39
CA ARG A 474 3.01 -8.43 10.62
C ARG A 474 2.34 -8.02 9.33
N ARG A 475 1.20 -8.64 9.04
CA ARG A 475 0.35 -8.19 7.94
C ARG A 475 -0.18 -6.77 8.19
N PRO A 476 -0.63 -6.06 7.14
CA PRO A 476 -1.36 -4.81 7.29
C PRO A 476 -2.60 -4.98 8.17
N ARG A 477 -2.92 -3.94 8.96
CA ARG A 477 -4.11 -3.93 9.82
C ARG A 477 -5.39 -4.14 8.99
N ASP A 478 -5.49 -3.41 7.88
CA ASP A 478 -6.60 -3.53 6.92
C ASP A 478 -6.19 -4.45 5.76
N TRP A 479 -6.40 -5.75 5.96
CA TRP A 479 -6.09 -6.80 4.99
C TRP A 479 -6.82 -6.60 3.65
N GLN A 480 -8.10 -6.25 3.73
CA GLN A 480 -8.95 -6.07 2.55
C GLN A 480 -8.51 -4.85 1.72
N ALA A 481 -8.03 -3.79 2.37
CA ALA A 481 -7.42 -2.67 1.64
C ALA A 481 -6.06 -3.03 1.05
N ALA A 482 -5.24 -3.84 1.73
CA ALA A 482 -3.93 -4.25 1.22
C ALA A 482 -4.04 -5.11 -0.04
N LEU A 483 -4.99 -6.04 -0.09
CA LEU A 483 -5.26 -6.89 -1.27
C LEU A 483 -5.68 -6.13 -2.53
N LYS A 484 -6.00 -4.83 -2.41
CA LYS A 484 -6.26 -3.97 -3.58
C LYS A 484 -4.98 -3.46 -4.26
N SER A 485 -3.82 -3.63 -3.61
CA SER A 485 -2.54 -3.14 -4.11
C SER A 485 -1.82 -4.21 -4.96
N PRO A 486 -1.54 -3.95 -6.25
CA PRO A 486 -0.75 -4.84 -7.09
C PRO A 486 0.63 -5.19 -6.52
N SER A 487 1.31 -4.22 -5.91
CA SER A 487 2.64 -4.44 -5.30
C SER A 487 2.54 -5.35 -4.07
N PHE A 488 1.50 -5.21 -3.25
CA PHE A 488 1.24 -6.07 -2.11
C PHE A 488 1.00 -7.51 -2.55
N ASN A 489 0.11 -7.71 -3.52
CA ASN A 489 -0.24 -9.05 -4.00
C ASN A 489 0.98 -9.75 -4.61
N ARG A 490 1.79 -9.04 -5.42
CA ARG A 490 3.08 -9.56 -5.92
C ARG A 490 4.02 -9.97 -4.79
N ALA A 491 4.20 -9.11 -3.78
CA ALA A 491 5.06 -9.43 -2.63
C ALA A 491 4.53 -10.64 -1.83
N LEU A 492 3.21 -10.75 -1.66
CA LEU A 492 2.58 -11.84 -0.93
C LEU A 492 2.74 -13.17 -1.67
N PHE A 493 2.48 -13.20 -2.97
CA PHE A 493 2.61 -14.42 -3.76
C PHE A 493 4.06 -14.92 -3.86
N ARG A 494 5.03 -14.00 -4.00
CA ARG A 494 6.47 -14.35 -3.92
C ARG A 494 6.87 -14.90 -2.57
N PHE A 495 6.37 -14.29 -1.50
CA PHE A 495 6.58 -14.79 -0.14
C PHE A 495 6.01 -16.20 0.01
N LEU A 496 4.74 -16.44 -0.35
CA LEU A 496 4.11 -17.77 -0.25
C LEU A 496 4.88 -18.84 -1.05
N ALA A 497 5.27 -18.52 -2.29
CA ALA A 497 6.03 -19.43 -3.14
C ALA A 497 7.41 -19.81 -2.56
N THR A 498 8.00 -18.91 -1.77
CA THR A 498 9.29 -19.17 -1.11
C THR A 498 9.09 -19.88 0.23
N GLU A 499 8.13 -19.42 1.02
CA GLU A 499 7.83 -19.92 2.37
C GLU A 499 7.41 -21.39 2.35
N TRP A 500 6.56 -21.80 1.41
CA TRP A 500 6.08 -23.19 1.30
C TRP A 500 7.15 -24.22 0.92
N LYS A 501 8.39 -23.79 0.59
CA LYS A 501 9.54 -24.70 0.43
C LYS A 501 10.13 -25.16 1.76
N ASN A 502 9.78 -24.49 2.87
CA ASN A 502 10.37 -24.79 4.16
C ASN A 502 9.99 -26.23 4.60
N PRO A 503 10.95 -27.06 5.07
CA PRO A 503 10.69 -28.43 5.52
C PRO A 503 9.56 -28.56 6.54
N ARG A 504 9.25 -27.50 7.32
CA ARG A 504 8.11 -27.49 8.25
C ARG A 504 6.77 -27.83 7.60
N TYR A 505 6.61 -27.57 6.29
CA TYR A 505 5.39 -27.84 5.53
C TYR A 505 5.35 -29.21 4.85
N ALA A 506 6.40 -30.04 4.98
CA ALA A 506 6.47 -31.33 4.29
C ALA A 506 5.30 -32.27 4.63
N HIS A 507 4.76 -32.17 5.85
CA HIS A 507 3.60 -32.92 6.30
C HIS A 507 2.30 -32.55 5.56
N ASN A 508 2.21 -31.36 4.96
CA ASN A 508 1.04 -30.91 4.19
C ASN A 508 1.01 -31.48 2.77
N PHE A 509 2.10 -32.11 2.30
CA PHE A 509 2.27 -32.60 0.93
C PHE A 509 2.51 -34.11 0.86
N VAL A 510 2.05 -34.88 1.86
CA VAL A 510 2.23 -36.34 1.88
C VAL A 510 1.39 -36.99 0.80
N ASP A 511 0.09 -36.67 0.76
CA ASP A 511 -0.88 -37.18 -0.23
C ASP A 511 -1.35 -36.07 -1.18
N GLN A 512 -0.81 -34.86 -1.03
CA GLN A 512 -1.26 -33.67 -1.73
C GLN A 512 -0.18 -33.12 -2.66
N LYS A 513 -0.61 -32.71 -3.85
CA LYS A 513 0.19 -31.94 -4.81
C LYS A 513 -0.40 -30.54 -4.94
N LEU A 514 0.39 -29.52 -4.60
CA LEU A 514 0.02 -28.12 -4.83
C LEU A 514 0.77 -27.59 -6.06
N ILE A 515 0.03 -26.94 -6.95
CA ILE A 515 0.53 -26.27 -8.15
C ILE A 515 0.15 -24.80 -8.03
N MET A 516 1.14 -23.92 -7.85
CA MET A 516 0.93 -22.48 -7.74
C MET A 516 1.35 -21.79 -9.04
N GLY A 517 0.39 -21.17 -9.73
CA GLY A 517 0.66 -20.32 -10.90
C GLY A 517 0.79 -18.86 -10.48
N PHE A 518 1.96 -18.24 -10.69
CA PHE A 518 2.24 -16.85 -10.32
C PHE A 518 3.33 -16.24 -11.22
N ASP A 519 3.18 -14.97 -11.58
CA ASP A 519 3.98 -14.31 -12.64
C ASP A 519 4.03 -15.19 -13.90
N GLU A 520 5.15 -15.42 -14.57
CA GLU A 520 5.21 -16.25 -15.79
C GLU A 520 5.45 -17.75 -15.52
N THR A 521 5.56 -18.14 -14.24
CA THR A 521 5.99 -19.48 -13.83
C THR A 521 4.90 -20.24 -13.06
N CYS A 522 5.02 -21.56 -13.07
CA CYS A 522 4.15 -22.44 -12.31
C CYS A 522 5.01 -23.40 -11.48
N HIS A 523 4.76 -23.45 -10.17
CA HIS A 523 5.56 -24.18 -9.19
C HIS A 523 4.78 -25.34 -8.60
N LYS A 524 5.36 -26.54 -8.64
CA LYS A 524 4.82 -27.77 -8.06
C LYS A 524 5.48 -28.05 -6.73
N TYR A 525 4.70 -28.21 -5.67
CA TYR A 525 5.15 -28.59 -4.34
C TYR A 525 4.72 -30.03 -4.05
N THR A 526 5.69 -30.84 -3.62
CA THR A 526 5.51 -32.25 -3.23
C THR A 526 6.44 -32.60 -2.07
N SER A 527 6.06 -33.55 -1.22
CA SER A 527 6.95 -34.06 -0.15
C SER A 527 7.86 -35.17 -0.66
N HIS A 528 9.14 -35.15 -0.27
CA HIS A 528 10.07 -36.26 -0.45
C HIS A 528 11.02 -36.33 0.75
N CYS A 529 11.04 -37.46 1.48
CA CYS A 529 11.92 -37.67 2.63
C CYS A 529 11.87 -36.55 3.70
N GLU A 530 10.66 -36.11 4.08
CA GLU A 530 10.42 -35.02 5.06
C GLU A 530 10.91 -33.63 4.61
N GLU A 531 11.30 -33.47 3.34
CA GLU A 531 11.60 -32.17 2.72
C GLU A 531 10.54 -31.81 1.67
N VAL A 532 10.33 -30.50 1.47
CA VAL A 532 9.47 -30.00 0.38
C VAL A 532 10.30 -29.79 -0.86
N ARG A 533 9.96 -30.51 -1.93
CA ARG A 533 10.52 -30.29 -3.26
C ARG A 533 9.65 -29.31 -4.04
N MET A 534 10.26 -28.25 -4.57
CA MET A 534 9.62 -27.34 -5.51
C MET A 534 10.23 -27.49 -6.92
N ASP A 535 9.43 -27.97 -7.87
CA ASP A 535 9.78 -28.05 -9.29
C ASP A 535 9.03 -26.98 -10.11
N VAL A 536 9.62 -26.50 -11.20
CA VAL A 536 8.92 -25.65 -12.17
C VAL A 536 8.23 -26.53 -13.21
N ILE A 537 6.96 -26.27 -13.53
CA ILE A 537 6.21 -26.98 -14.57
C ILE A 537 6.29 -26.17 -15.88
N GLU A 538 7.15 -26.59 -16.80
CA GLU A 538 7.38 -25.92 -18.09
C GLU A 538 6.11 -25.85 -18.98
N ASP A 539 5.25 -26.86 -18.90
CA ASP A 539 4.00 -26.90 -19.67
C ASP A 539 2.98 -25.87 -19.21
N LEU A 540 3.07 -25.44 -17.94
CA LEU A 540 2.16 -24.46 -17.33
C LEU A 540 2.73 -23.03 -17.30
N LYS A 541 3.91 -22.77 -17.87
CA LYS A 541 4.39 -21.40 -18.09
C LYS A 541 3.51 -20.66 -19.10
N CYS A 542 3.07 -19.46 -18.77
CA CYS A 542 2.11 -18.70 -19.57
C CYS A 542 2.13 -17.18 -19.27
N GLN A 543 1.62 -16.38 -20.20
CA GLN A 543 1.60 -14.90 -20.14
C GLN A 543 0.23 -14.33 -19.74
N HIS A 544 -0.61 -15.14 -19.09
CA HIS A 544 -1.91 -14.69 -18.60
C HIS A 544 -1.76 -13.62 -17.51
N GLU A 545 -2.36 -12.46 -17.74
CA GLU A 545 -2.48 -11.40 -16.75
C GLU A 545 -3.48 -11.75 -15.65
N GLU A 546 -4.66 -12.28 -16.01
CA GLU A 546 -5.76 -12.54 -15.07
C GLU A 546 -5.86 -14.01 -14.69
N ALA A 547 -6.15 -14.27 -13.41
CA ALA A 547 -6.44 -15.60 -12.90
C ALA A 547 -7.59 -16.27 -13.67
N ASP A 548 -8.62 -15.52 -14.08
CA ASP A 548 -9.79 -16.03 -14.80
C ASP A 548 -9.41 -16.85 -16.04
N THR A 549 -8.57 -16.26 -16.90
CA THR A 549 -8.11 -16.91 -18.13
C THR A 549 -7.03 -17.96 -17.84
N ARG A 550 -6.17 -17.74 -16.84
CA ARG A 550 -5.14 -18.70 -16.44
C ARG A 550 -5.75 -19.99 -15.88
N MET A 551 -6.86 -19.91 -15.16
CA MET A 551 -7.58 -21.10 -14.66
C MET A 551 -8.06 -21.97 -15.81
N ILE A 552 -8.50 -21.37 -16.94
CA ILE A 552 -8.85 -22.13 -18.14
C ILE A 552 -7.63 -22.81 -18.74
N PHE A 553 -6.49 -22.12 -18.84
CA PHE A 553 -5.25 -22.72 -19.31
C PHE A 553 -4.85 -23.95 -18.47
N HIS A 554 -4.94 -23.84 -17.13
CA HIS A 554 -4.72 -24.97 -16.21
C HIS A 554 -5.76 -26.09 -16.42
N LEU A 555 -7.04 -25.75 -16.67
CA LEU A 555 -8.09 -26.71 -16.94
C LEU A 555 -7.79 -27.58 -18.17
N TYR A 556 -7.28 -26.99 -19.26
CA TYR A 556 -6.87 -27.75 -20.45
C TYR A 556 -5.70 -28.68 -20.16
N HIS A 557 -4.74 -28.25 -19.34
CA HIS A 557 -3.61 -29.11 -18.94
C HIS A 557 -4.10 -30.33 -18.15
N ILE A 558 -5.03 -30.15 -17.22
CA ILE A 558 -5.61 -31.26 -16.44
C ILE A 558 -6.41 -32.19 -17.35
N ALA A 559 -7.35 -31.63 -18.13
CA ALA A 559 -8.28 -32.39 -18.96
C ALA A 559 -7.61 -33.26 -20.04
N ASN A 560 -6.39 -32.90 -20.47
CA ASN A 560 -5.63 -33.66 -21.46
C ASN A 560 -4.85 -34.83 -20.85
N ASN A 561 -4.63 -34.84 -19.54
CA ASN A 561 -3.76 -35.81 -18.88
C ASN A 561 -4.54 -36.86 -18.06
N GLU A 562 -5.68 -36.47 -17.46
CA GLU A 562 -6.38 -37.30 -16.48
C GLU A 562 -7.92 -37.20 -16.69
N ASN A 563 -8.64 -38.30 -16.47
CA ASN A 563 -10.11 -38.32 -16.51
C ASN A 563 -10.67 -38.07 -15.10
N GLU A 564 -10.74 -36.80 -14.72
CA GLU A 564 -10.91 -36.39 -13.32
C GLU A 564 -12.19 -35.61 -13.07
N CYS A 565 -12.66 -35.67 -11.82
CA CYS A 565 -13.63 -34.72 -11.30
C CYS A 565 -12.92 -33.43 -10.87
N ILE A 566 -13.21 -32.34 -11.58
CA ILE A 566 -12.55 -31.04 -11.43
C ILE A 566 -13.53 -30.04 -10.82
N SER A 567 -13.11 -29.37 -9.76
CA SER A 567 -13.84 -28.27 -9.14
C SER A 567 -13.09 -26.95 -9.31
N VAL A 568 -13.75 -25.91 -9.81
CA VAL A 568 -13.20 -24.56 -9.97
C VAL A 568 -13.80 -23.65 -8.90
N ARG A 569 -13.00 -23.31 -7.89
CA ARG A 569 -13.39 -22.48 -6.74
C ARG A 569 -13.20 -21.00 -7.05
N CYS A 570 -14.29 -20.32 -7.44
CA CYS A 570 -14.29 -18.90 -7.81
C CYS A 570 -15.70 -18.29 -7.67
N ASN A 571 -15.78 -16.97 -7.48
CA ASN A 571 -17.04 -16.20 -7.48
C ASN A 571 -17.20 -15.24 -8.67
N ASP A 572 -16.21 -15.13 -9.57
CA ASP A 572 -16.31 -14.22 -10.70
C ASP A 572 -17.24 -14.77 -11.79
N THR A 573 -18.06 -13.88 -12.34
CA THR A 573 -18.92 -14.17 -13.48
C THR A 573 -18.09 -14.48 -14.73
N ASP A 574 -16.93 -13.84 -14.88
CA ASP A 574 -16.07 -13.99 -16.05
C ASP A 574 -15.61 -15.46 -16.17
N VAL A 575 -15.30 -16.11 -15.05
CA VAL A 575 -14.92 -17.54 -14.98
C VAL A 575 -16.06 -18.47 -15.40
N LEU A 576 -17.30 -18.25 -14.96
CA LEU A 576 -18.44 -19.09 -15.39
C LEU A 576 -18.62 -19.03 -16.91
N ILE A 577 -18.55 -17.83 -17.49
CA ILE A 577 -18.70 -17.62 -18.93
C ILE A 577 -17.59 -18.37 -19.70
N LEU A 578 -16.36 -18.29 -19.20
CA LEU A 578 -15.22 -19.00 -19.79
C LEU A 578 -15.38 -20.52 -19.67
N LEU A 579 -15.79 -21.05 -18.51
CA LEU A 579 -16.00 -22.48 -18.32
C LEU A 579 -17.06 -23.03 -19.28
N LEU A 580 -18.20 -22.35 -19.43
CA LEU A 580 -19.26 -22.76 -20.36
C LEU A 580 -18.75 -22.79 -21.81
N TYR A 581 -18.06 -21.74 -22.25
CA TYR A 581 -17.51 -21.67 -23.60
C TYR A 581 -16.48 -22.78 -23.84
N HIS A 582 -15.47 -22.87 -22.99
CA HIS A 582 -14.36 -23.80 -23.19
C HIS A 582 -14.74 -25.26 -23.01
N PHE A 583 -15.78 -25.58 -22.24
CA PHE A 583 -16.29 -26.94 -22.12
C PHE A 583 -16.58 -27.57 -23.49
N ASN A 584 -17.13 -26.79 -24.44
CA ASN A 584 -17.40 -27.26 -25.81
C ASN A 584 -16.14 -27.57 -26.60
N HIS A 585 -15.02 -26.92 -26.30
CA HIS A 585 -13.75 -27.05 -27.01
C HIS A 585 -12.80 -28.09 -26.37
N ILE A 586 -13.03 -28.49 -25.13
CA ILE A 586 -12.27 -29.58 -24.49
C ILE A 586 -12.73 -30.93 -25.09
N ILE A 587 -11.79 -31.70 -25.65
CA ILE A 587 -12.07 -32.97 -26.33
C ILE A 587 -12.52 -34.05 -25.34
N CYS A 588 -11.85 -34.16 -24.19
CA CYS A 588 -12.08 -35.24 -23.22
C CYS A 588 -13.39 -35.12 -22.43
N LYS A 589 -14.06 -33.95 -22.45
CA LYS A 589 -15.31 -33.66 -21.73
C LYS A 589 -15.30 -34.13 -20.25
N PRO A 590 -14.32 -33.68 -19.43
CA PRO A 590 -14.22 -34.09 -18.04
C PRO A 590 -15.42 -33.60 -17.22
N HIS A 591 -15.58 -34.14 -16.02
CA HIS A 591 -16.63 -33.70 -15.11
C HIS A 591 -16.19 -32.42 -14.38
N ILE A 592 -16.82 -31.28 -14.71
CA ILE A 592 -16.43 -29.96 -14.21
C ILE A 592 -17.57 -29.33 -13.41
N TRP A 593 -17.25 -28.90 -12.19
CA TRP A 593 -18.11 -28.04 -11.38
C TRP A 593 -17.46 -26.70 -11.10
N MET A 594 -18.27 -25.66 -11.01
CA MET A 594 -17.87 -24.39 -10.42
C MET A 594 -18.37 -24.33 -8.97
N ASP A 595 -17.46 -24.20 -8.03
CA ASP A 595 -17.72 -24.09 -6.60
C ASP A 595 -17.80 -22.62 -6.20
N ILE A 596 -19.03 -22.12 -6.01
CA ILE A 596 -19.35 -20.71 -5.80
C ILE A 596 -19.91 -20.47 -4.41
N GLY A 597 -19.76 -19.26 -3.87
CA GLY A 597 -20.32 -18.82 -2.59
C GLY A 597 -19.39 -19.09 -1.40
N LEU A 598 -19.78 -18.62 -0.21
CA LEU A 598 -18.98 -18.71 1.01
C LEU A 598 -19.62 -19.64 2.04
N SER A 599 -18.80 -20.52 2.63
CA SER A 599 -19.24 -21.40 3.72
C SER A 599 -19.67 -20.61 4.95
N SER A 600 -19.03 -19.47 5.24
CA SER A 600 -19.31 -18.64 6.42
C SER A 600 -20.74 -18.13 6.49
N ASN A 601 -21.37 -17.91 5.33
CA ASN A 601 -22.72 -17.36 5.23
C ASN A 601 -23.69 -18.39 4.62
N ASN A 602 -23.32 -19.67 4.59
CA ASN A 602 -24.11 -20.78 4.03
C ASN A 602 -24.61 -20.54 2.59
N THR A 603 -23.76 -19.95 1.75
CA THR A 603 -24.07 -19.68 0.32
C THR A 603 -23.27 -20.55 -0.64
N ARG A 604 -22.38 -21.40 -0.11
CA ARG A 604 -21.54 -22.30 -0.90
C ARG A 604 -22.38 -23.37 -1.60
N ARG A 605 -22.17 -23.53 -2.90
CA ARG A 605 -22.86 -24.52 -3.75
C ARG A 605 -22.06 -24.81 -5.01
N PHE A 606 -22.43 -25.87 -5.71
CA PHE A 606 -21.75 -26.32 -6.92
C PHE A 606 -22.65 -26.16 -8.13
N ILE A 607 -22.09 -25.67 -9.23
CA ILE A 607 -22.74 -25.53 -10.53
C ILE A 607 -22.11 -26.55 -11.48
N ASN A 608 -22.91 -27.48 -12.00
CA ASN A 608 -22.45 -28.47 -12.97
C ASN A 608 -22.38 -27.86 -14.37
N ILE A 609 -21.16 -27.73 -14.90
CA ILE A 609 -20.92 -27.04 -16.18
C ILE A 609 -21.52 -27.81 -17.36
N ARG A 610 -21.46 -29.15 -17.33
CA ARG A 610 -22.00 -29.99 -18.40
C ARG A 610 -23.52 -29.85 -18.51
N GLN A 611 -24.23 -29.91 -17.39
CA GLN A 611 -25.69 -29.77 -17.38
C GLN A 611 -26.15 -28.40 -17.90
N LEU A 612 -25.43 -27.33 -17.56
CA LEU A 612 -25.70 -26.01 -18.13
C LEU A 612 -25.41 -25.93 -19.63
N VAL A 613 -24.32 -26.54 -20.08
CA VAL A 613 -23.98 -26.59 -21.51
C VAL A 613 -25.08 -27.30 -22.30
N ASP A 614 -25.53 -28.46 -21.80
CA ASP A 614 -26.58 -29.26 -22.42
C ASP A 614 -27.92 -28.50 -22.45
N ALA A 615 -28.25 -27.73 -21.40
CA ALA A 615 -29.48 -26.94 -21.31
C ALA A 615 -29.48 -25.69 -22.21
N MET A 616 -28.34 -25.01 -22.38
CA MET A 616 -28.24 -23.76 -23.15
C MET A 616 -28.07 -23.97 -24.66
N GLY A 617 -27.44 -25.08 -25.06
CA GLY A 617 -27.10 -25.37 -26.45
C GLY A 617 -25.88 -24.59 -26.97
N SER A 618 -25.14 -25.19 -27.90
CA SER A 618 -23.83 -24.71 -28.36
C SER A 618 -23.86 -23.30 -28.96
N ASN A 619 -24.90 -22.96 -29.74
CA ASN A 619 -24.99 -21.65 -30.40
C ASN A 619 -25.02 -20.49 -29.40
N LEU A 620 -25.83 -20.62 -28.33
CA LEU A 620 -25.94 -19.58 -27.31
C LEU A 620 -24.64 -19.47 -26.51
N ILE A 621 -24.00 -20.60 -26.20
CA ILE A 621 -22.72 -20.66 -25.49
C ILE A 621 -21.61 -19.95 -26.27
N ASP A 622 -21.53 -20.19 -27.57
CA ASP A 622 -20.53 -19.56 -28.44
C ASP A 622 -20.70 -18.03 -28.50
N ALA A 623 -21.90 -17.52 -28.25
CA ALA A 623 -22.19 -16.09 -28.17
C ALA A 623 -21.82 -15.45 -26.82
N LEU A 624 -21.67 -16.22 -25.73
CA LEU A 624 -21.50 -15.68 -24.37
C LEU A 624 -20.23 -14.84 -24.18
N PRO A 625 -19.02 -15.22 -24.66
CA PRO A 625 -17.83 -14.40 -24.48
C PRO A 625 -17.99 -13.01 -25.12
N GLY A 626 -18.51 -12.97 -26.35
CA GLY A 626 -18.79 -11.75 -27.08
C GLY A 626 -19.85 -10.89 -26.40
N PHE A 627 -20.96 -11.52 -25.98
CA PHE A 627 -22.06 -10.85 -25.29
C PHE A 627 -21.62 -10.24 -23.96
N HIS A 628 -20.88 -11.01 -23.15
CA HIS A 628 -20.45 -10.58 -21.83
C HIS A 628 -19.45 -9.43 -21.92
N ALA A 629 -18.47 -9.53 -22.83
CA ALA A 629 -17.53 -8.45 -23.12
C ALA A 629 -18.23 -7.20 -23.68
N PHE A 630 -19.26 -7.36 -24.51
CA PHE A 630 -19.96 -6.21 -25.10
C PHE A 630 -20.92 -5.51 -24.14
N THR A 631 -21.65 -6.24 -23.28
CA THR A 631 -22.64 -5.63 -22.37
C THR A 631 -22.03 -5.08 -21.08
N GLY A 632 -20.71 -5.23 -20.90
CA GLY A 632 -19.91 -4.61 -19.84
C GLY A 632 -19.19 -5.64 -18.98
N SER A 633 -17.87 -5.52 -18.90
CA SER A 633 -16.98 -6.34 -18.07
C SER A 633 -16.07 -5.44 -17.21
N ASP A 634 -14.99 -5.99 -16.66
CA ASP A 634 -14.02 -5.21 -15.91
C ASP A 634 -13.31 -4.17 -16.79
N THR A 635 -13.09 -4.46 -18.07
CA THR A 635 -12.39 -3.60 -19.05
C THR A 635 -13.28 -2.94 -20.09
N THR A 636 -14.57 -3.30 -20.16
CA THR A 636 -15.51 -2.70 -21.11
C THR A 636 -16.70 -2.04 -20.40
N ALA A 637 -17.12 -0.89 -20.90
CA ALA A 637 -18.27 -0.15 -20.35
C ALA A 637 -19.59 -0.93 -20.46
N ALA A 638 -20.40 -0.90 -19.42
CA ALA A 638 -21.81 -1.23 -19.50
C ALA A 638 -22.61 -0.08 -20.14
N PHE A 639 -23.78 -0.39 -20.70
CA PHE A 639 -24.72 0.63 -21.15
C PHE A 639 -25.53 1.13 -19.94
N ILE A 640 -25.61 2.44 -19.75
CA ILE A 640 -26.33 3.02 -18.61
C ILE A 640 -27.80 2.61 -18.64
N ASN A 641 -28.34 2.23 -17.47
CA ASN A 641 -29.70 1.72 -17.31
C ASN A 641 -30.03 0.47 -18.18
N LYS A 642 -29.02 -0.25 -18.67
CA LYS A 642 -29.17 -1.53 -19.36
C LYS A 642 -28.36 -2.60 -18.62
N GLY A 643 -28.93 -3.16 -17.55
CA GLY A 643 -28.32 -4.29 -16.84
C GLY A 643 -28.26 -5.56 -17.69
N LYS A 644 -27.58 -6.62 -17.24
CA LYS A 644 -27.31 -7.85 -18.05
C LYS A 644 -28.54 -8.67 -18.46
N LEU A 645 -29.62 -8.68 -17.67
CA LEU A 645 -30.77 -9.59 -17.87
C LEU A 645 -31.54 -9.31 -19.16
N ARG A 646 -32.05 -8.09 -19.34
CA ARG A 646 -32.85 -7.75 -20.54
C ARG A 646 -32.06 -7.89 -21.86
N PRO A 647 -30.78 -7.47 -21.95
CA PRO A 647 -29.92 -7.76 -23.09
C PRO A 647 -29.73 -9.26 -23.33
N PHE A 648 -29.61 -10.08 -22.27
CA PHE A 648 -29.51 -11.53 -22.40
C PHE A 648 -30.81 -12.14 -22.94
N ASP A 649 -31.97 -11.73 -22.40
CA ASP A 649 -33.28 -12.18 -22.92
C ASP A 649 -33.50 -11.77 -24.38
N LEU A 650 -32.93 -10.64 -24.80
CA LEU A 650 -32.96 -10.18 -26.20
C LEU A 650 -32.05 -11.02 -27.10
N LEU A 651 -30.87 -11.42 -26.59
CA LEU A 651 -29.95 -12.32 -27.28
C LEU A 651 -30.60 -13.68 -27.50
N GLU A 652 -31.12 -14.29 -26.42
CA GLU A 652 -31.73 -15.63 -26.42
C GLU A 652 -32.89 -15.78 -27.40
N LYS A 653 -33.64 -14.70 -27.66
CA LYS A 653 -34.82 -14.71 -28.55
C LYS A 653 -34.53 -14.55 -30.04
N SER A 654 -33.26 -14.39 -30.44
CA SER A 654 -32.92 -14.09 -31.83
C SER A 654 -31.66 -14.81 -32.29
N ASP A 655 -31.82 -15.79 -33.18
CA ASP A 655 -30.71 -16.49 -33.81
C ASP A 655 -29.75 -15.55 -34.54
N ALA A 656 -30.27 -14.46 -35.12
CA ALA A 656 -29.45 -13.44 -35.77
C ALA A 656 -28.55 -12.70 -34.76
N HIS A 657 -29.05 -12.42 -33.55
CA HIS A 657 -28.25 -11.85 -32.48
C HIS A 657 -27.24 -12.87 -31.95
N VAL A 658 -27.67 -14.11 -31.67
CA VAL A 658 -26.78 -15.20 -31.25
C VAL A 658 -25.61 -15.37 -32.25
N ASN A 659 -25.92 -15.45 -33.54
CA ASN A 659 -24.92 -15.53 -34.60
C ASN A 659 -24.00 -14.30 -34.64
N THR A 660 -24.52 -13.09 -34.44
CA THR A 660 -23.67 -11.89 -34.40
C THR A 660 -22.66 -11.96 -33.25
N PHE A 661 -23.12 -12.32 -32.05
CA PHE A 661 -22.29 -12.36 -30.85
C PHE A 661 -21.33 -13.55 -30.82
N SER A 662 -21.65 -14.66 -31.50
CA SER A 662 -20.72 -15.80 -31.66
C SER A 662 -19.48 -15.44 -32.48
N HIS A 663 -19.58 -14.45 -33.38
CA HIS A 663 -18.46 -13.97 -34.18
C HIS A 663 -17.59 -12.91 -33.49
N ILE A 664 -18.07 -12.28 -32.41
CA ILE A 664 -17.25 -11.35 -31.61
C ILE A 664 -16.12 -12.13 -30.92
N GLY A 665 -14.88 -11.72 -31.19
CA GLY A 665 -13.66 -12.32 -30.68
C GLY A 665 -13.04 -13.39 -31.57
N GLN A 666 -13.67 -13.78 -32.69
CA GLN A 666 -13.11 -14.82 -33.56
C GLN A 666 -11.94 -14.31 -34.42
N SER A 667 -11.93 -13.03 -34.78
CA SER A 667 -10.86 -12.39 -35.55
C SER A 667 -10.59 -10.97 -35.07
N LEU A 668 -9.35 -10.51 -35.26
CA LEU A 668 -8.92 -9.14 -34.98
C LEU A 668 -8.35 -8.54 -36.29
N PRO A 669 -8.95 -7.47 -36.85
CA PRO A 669 -10.17 -6.77 -36.41
C PRO A 669 -11.46 -7.57 -36.69
N ALA A 670 -12.57 -7.18 -36.04
CA ALA A 670 -13.88 -7.81 -36.28
C ALA A 670 -14.38 -7.59 -37.73
N PRO A 671 -15.09 -8.55 -38.34
CA PRO A 671 -15.72 -8.37 -39.66
C PRO A 671 -16.82 -7.30 -39.66
N GLN A 672 -17.06 -6.64 -40.79
CA GLN A 672 -18.10 -5.60 -40.92
C GLN A 672 -19.50 -6.10 -40.52
N ALA A 673 -19.82 -7.36 -40.83
CA ALA A 673 -21.09 -7.99 -40.45
C ALA A 673 -21.36 -7.98 -38.94
N VAL A 674 -20.30 -8.04 -38.11
CA VAL A 674 -20.41 -7.93 -36.65
C VAL A 674 -20.85 -6.53 -36.24
N TYR A 675 -20.27 -5.48 -36.84
CA TYR A 675 -20.66 -4.10 -36.56
C TYR A 675 -22.13 -3.86 -36.93
N ASP A 676 -22.55 -4.30 -38.11
CA ASP A 676 -23.92 -4.13 -38.58
C ASP A 676 -24.94 -4.90 -37.72
N GLY A 677 -24.59 -6.13 -37.31
CA GLY A 677 -25.41 -6.95 -36.41
C GLY A 677 -25.52 -6.36 -35.00
N VAL A 678 -24.41 -5.84 -34.46
CA VAL A 678 -24.39 -5.18 -33.14
C VAL A 678 -25.18 -3.87 -33.18
N GLU A 679 -25.12 -3.10 -34.27
CA GLU A 679 -25.89 -1.87 -34.42
C GLU A 679 -27.41 -2.15 -34.34
N LYS A 680 -27.88 -3.19 -35.03
CA LYS A 680 -29.28 -3.67 -34.95
C LYS A 680 -29.63 -4.13 -33.53
N TYR A 681 -28.74 -4.87 -32.87
CA TYR A 681 -28.93 -5.31 -31.49
C TYR A 681 -29.07 -4.13 -30.51
N VAL A 682 -28.24 -3.10 -30.64
CA VAL A 682 -28.33 -1.88 -29.81
C VAL A 682 -29.64 -1.14 -30.08
N CYS A 683 -30.07 -1.01 -31.35
CA CYS A 683 -31.39 -0.43 -31.67
C CYS A 683 -32.52 -1.16 -30.94
N ALA A 684 -32.52 -2.50 -30.96
CA ALA A 684 -33.50 -3.33 -30.25
C ALA A 684 -33.39 -3.19 -28.71
N MET A 685 -32.19 -3.15 -28.14
CA MET A 685 -31.96 -2.94 -26.70
C MET A 685 -32.49 -1.59 -26.19
N TYR A 686 -32.56 -0.58 -27.06
CA TYR A 686 -33.17 0.73 -26.80
C TYR A 686 -34.65 0.83 -27.21
N GLY A 687 -35.28 -0.29 -27.57
CA GLY A 687 -36.72 -0.37 -27.84
C GLY A 687 -37.13 0.07 -29.25
N LYS A 688 -36.19 0.17 -30.19
CA LYS A 688 -36.42 0.55 -31.59
C LYS A 688 -35.93 -0.55 -32.53
N ALA A 689 -36.42 -1.77 -32.36
CA ALA A 689 -36.00 -2.95 -33.14
C ALA A 689 -36.27 -2.85 -34.66
N HIS A 690 -37.16 -1.96 -35.09
CA HIS A 690 -37.43 -1.67 -36.51
C HIS A 690 -36.36 -0.77 -37.15
N MET A 691 -35.52 -0.10 -36.35
CA MET A 691 -34.42 0.72 -36.83
C MET A 691 -33.13 -0.09 -36.91
N GLN A 692 -32.27 0.25 -37.86
CA GLN A 692 -30.97 -0.42 -38.07
C GLN A 692 -29.77 0.51 -37.82
N ASN A 693 -30.01 1.78 -37.49
CA ASN A 693 -28.98 2.79 -37.31
C ASN A 693 -29.15 3.47 -35.94
N VAL A 694 -28.09 3.48 -35.12
CA VAL A 694 -28.15 4.03 -33.75
C VAL A 694 -28.24 5.56 -33.71
N ASP A 695 -27.73 6.25 -34.72
CA ASP A 695 -27.84 7.71 -34.83
C ASP A 695 -29.30 8.10 -35.11
N ASN A 696 -30.01 7.33 -35.95
CA ASN A 696 -31.45 7.51 -36.16
C ASN A 696 -32.25 7.24 -34.87
N VAL A 697 -31.83 6.27 -34.06
CA VAL A 697 -32.44 6.01 -32.74
C VAL A 697 -32.19 7.17 -31.77
N ARG A 698 -30.99 7.78 -31.78
CA ARG A 698 -30.68 8.98 -30.99
C ARG A 698 -31.59 10.14 -31.38
N TYR A 699 -31.71 10.41 -32.68
CA TYR A 699 -32.57 11.47 -33.19
C TYR A 699 -34.05 11.22 -32.88
N ALA A 700 -34.55 9.99 -33.11
CA ALA A 700 -35.93 9.62 -32.79
C ALA A 700 -36.23 9.73 -31.28
N TYR A 701 -35.26 9.37 -30.41
CA TYR A 701 -35.39 9.55 -28.97
C TYR A 701 -35.48 11.04 -28.62
N PHE A 702 -34.66 11.88 -29.25
CA PHE A 702 -34.71 13.32 -29.06
C PHE A 702 -36.05 13.91 -29.49
N GLN A 703 -36.53 13.57 -30.69
CA GLN A 703 -37.81 14.04 -31.19
C GLN A 703 -38.98 13.61 -30.26
N GLN A 704 -38.97 12.37 -29.80
CA GLN A 704 -40.03 11.84 -28.95
C GLN A 704 -40.12 12.54 -27.58
N ASN A 705 -38.98 12.94 -27.01
CA ASN A 705 -38.92 13.43 -25.63
C ASN A 705 -38.73 14.95 -25.52
N TYR A 706 -38.20 15.61 -26.55
CA TYR A 706 -37.75 17.00 -26.47
C TYR A 706 -38.13 17.87 -27.67
N ALA A 707 -38.77 17.34 -28.73
CA ALA A 707 -39.22 18.21 -29.83
C ALA A 707 -40.24 19.25 -29.35
N PRO A 708 -40.13 20.51 -29.79
CA PRO A 708 -41.09 21.55 -29.43
C PRO A 708 -42.48 21.20 -29.97
N LYS A 709 -43.47 21.11 -29.08
CA LYS A 709 -44.87 20.80 -29.42
C LYS A 709 -45.68 22.04 -29.83
N ARG A 710 -45.15 23.24 -29.62
CA ARG A 710 -45.75 24.55 -29.96
C ARG A 710 -44.71 25.43 -30.67
N LYS A 711 -45.14 26.26 -31.62
CA LYS A 711 -44.27 27.17 -32.38
C LYS A 711 -43.87 28.42 -31.61
N ASP A 712 -44.71 28.89 -30.70
CA ASP A 712 -44.58 30.22 -30.10
C ASP A 712 -43.72 30.23 -28.82
N ASP A 713 -43.51 29.07 -28.18
CA ASP A 713 -42.54 28.88 -27.10
C ASP A 713 -41.97 27.44 -27.13
N PRO A 714 -40.86 27.23 -27.88
CA PRO A 714 -40.24 25.91 -28.06
C PRO A 714 -39.65 25.32 -26.77
N LEU A 715 -39.40 26.15 -25.75
CA LEU A 715 -38.57 25.81 -24.57
C LEU A 715 -39.38 25.63 -23.28
N GLU A 716 -40.63 26.11 -23.23
CA GLU A 716 -41.50 26.16 -22.03
C GLU A 716 -41.63 24.82 -21.27
N GLN A 717 -41.59 23.68 -21.97
CA GLN A 717 -41.81 22.35 -21.39
C GLN A 717 -40.52 21.53 -21.13
N ILE A 718 -39.33 22.02 -21.50
CA ILE A 718 -38.10 21.23 -21.42
C ILE A 718 -37.45 21.40 -20.05
N LYS A 719 -37.75 20.49 -19.13
CA LYS A 719 -37.08 20.38 -17.82
C LYS A 719 -35.75 19.62 -17.92
N GLY A 720 -34.84 20.13 -18.75
CA GLY A 720 -33.50 19.58 -18.98
C GLY A 720 -33.46 18.32 -19.82
N ILE A 721 -32.38 18.16 -20.61
CA ILE A 721 -32.14 16.99 -21.46
C ILE A 721 -31.22 16.03 -20.73
N ASN A 722 -31.62 14.75 -20.65
CA ASN A 722 -30.75 13.68 -20.14
C ASN A 722 -30.11 12.89 -21.31
N PRO A 723 -28.88 13.22 -21.71
CA PRO A 723 -28.22 12.54 -22.84
C PRO A 723 -27.83 11.09 -22.55
N SER A 724 -27.76 10.67 -21.30
CA SER A 724 -27.36 9.30 -20.95
C SER A 724 -28.40 8.26 -21.37
N SER A 725 -29.67 8.65 -21.54
CA SER A 725 -30.75 7.74 -21.90
C SER A 725 -30.75 7.32 -23.38
N MET A 726 -29.97 7.99 -24.23
CA MET A 726 -29.81 7.67 -25.65
C MET A 726 -28.73 6.58 -25.86
N PRO A 727 -28.78 5.81 -26.96
CA PRO A 727 -27.65 4.95 -27.32
C PRO A 727 -26.42 5.79 -27.69
N PRO A 728 -25.20 5.21 -27.62
CA PRO A 728 -24.01 5.84 -28.20
C PRO A 728 -24.21 6.10 -29.71
N CYS A 729 -23.56 7.14 -30.25
CA CYS A 729 -23.53 7.33 -31.70
C CYS A 729 -22.71 6.23 -32.39
N LYS A 730 -22.84 6.12 -33.71
CA LYS A 730 -22.20 5.05 -34.49
C LYS A 730 -20.68 4.96 -34.30
N HIS A 731 -19.99 6.10 -34.27
CA HIS A 731 -18.54 6.16 -34.03
C HIS A 731 -18.14 5.64 -32.65
N VAL A 732 -18.92 5.98 -31.62
CA VAL A 732 -18.71 5.50 -30.25
C VAL A 732 -19.00 4.01 -30.14
N LEU A 733 -20.07 3.55 -30.79
CA LEU A 733 -20.44 2.14 -30.82
C LEU A 733 -19.37 1.30 -31.51
N SER A 734 -18.81 1.77 -32.64
CA SER A 734 -17.73 1.09 -33.36
C SER A 734 -16.50 0.87 -32.46
N ASN A 735 -16.03 1.91 -31.78
CA ASN A 735 -14.92 1.80 -30.83
C ASN A 735 -15.24 0.84 -29.65
N LYS A 736 -16.50 0.80 -29.21
CA LYS A 736 -16.96 -0.17 -28.20
C LYS A 736 -16.91 -1.61 -28.72
N VAL A 737 -17.30 -1.85 -29.97
CA VAL A 737 -17.21 -3.17 -30.62
C VAL A 737 -15.76 -3.62 -30.68
N MET A 738 -14.82 -2.74 -31.06
CA MET A 738 -13.39 -3.06 -31.08
C MET A 738 -12.88 -3.54 -29.71
N ARG A 739 -13.21 -2.81 -28.63
CA ARG A 739 -12.81 -3.21 -27.27
C ARG A 739 -13.43 -4.54 -26.83
N ALA A 740 -14.72 -4.73 -27.09
CA ALA A 740 -15.41 -5.96 -26.75
C ALA A 740 -14.87 -7.16 -27.54
N ASN A 741 -14.55 -6.94 -28.82
CA ASN A 741 -13.94 -7.94 -29.69
C ASN A 741 -12.54 -8.34 -29.22
N TYR A 742 -11.72 -7.37 -28.80
CA TYR A 742 -10.40 -7.64 -28.21
C TYR A 742 -10.49 -8.50 -26.95
N VAL A 743 -11.34 -8.10 -25.98
CA VAL A 743 -11.51 -8.85 -24.73
C VAL A 743 -12.06 -10.25 -25.00
N ALA A 744 -13.07 -10.37 -25.86
CA ALA A 744 -13.63 -11.66 -26.24
C ALA A 744 -12.61 -12.55 -26.98
N HIS A 745 -11.71 -11.96 -27.79
CA HIS A 745 -10.64 -12.68 -28.46
C HIS A 745 -9.67 -13.30 -27.44
N THR A 746 -9.26 -12.53 -26.43
CA THR A 746 -8.43 -13.05 -25.32
C THR A 746 -9.13 -14.19 -24.59
N TRP A 747 -10.41 -14.01 -24.26
CA TRP A 747 -11.22 -15.03 -23.61
C TRP A 747 -11.35 -16.31 -24.42
N ARG A 748 -11.63 -16.23 -25.73
CA ARG A 748 -11.72 -17.42 -26.60
C ARG A 748 -10.40 -18.18 -26.72
N ASN A 749 -9.29 -17.47 -26.59
CA ASN A 749 -7.93 -18.02 -26.67
C ASN A 749 -7.32 -18.33 -25.30
N ALA A 750 -8.10 -18.37 -24.22
CA ALA A 750 -7.61 -18.64 -22.86
C ALA A 750 -7.01 -20.04 -22.65
N HIS A 751 -7.09 -20.92 -23.67
CA HIS A 751 -6.44 -22.24 -23.68
C HIS A 751 -5.00 -22.20 -24.21
N LEU A 752 -4.54 -21.06 -24.76
CA LEU A 752 -3.18 -20.85 -25.27
C LEU A 752 -2.28 -20.27 -24.18
N LYS A 753 -0.95 -20.51 -24.28
CA LYS A 753 0.04 -19.95 -23.33
C LYS A 753 0.06 -18.42 -23.31
N ASP A 754 -0.23 -17.78 -24.44
CA ASP A 754 -0.40 -16.33 -24.58
C ASP A 754 -1.77 -16.06 -25.23
N PRO A 755 -2.78 -15.71 -24.43
CA PRO A 755 -4.13 -15.44 -24.95
C PRO A 755 -4.25 -14.05 -25.60
N SER A 756 -3.24 -13.18 -25.48
CA SER A 756 -3.28 -11.78 -25.92
C SER A 756 -2.01 -11.37 -26.66
N SER A 757 -1.68 -12.12 -27.72
CA SER A 757 -0.49 -11.86 -28.56
C SER A 757 -0.54 -10.52 -29.32
N VAL A 758 -1.73 -9.91 -29.42
CA VAL A 758 -1.96 -8.60 -30.06
C VAL A 758 -2.04 -7.53 -28.98
N ARG A 759 -1.36 -6.40 -29.19
CA ARG A 759 -1.45 -5.29 -28.24
C ARG A 759 -2.82 -4.57 -28.29
N PRO A 760 -3.28 -3.92 -27.20
CA PRO A 760 -4.57 -3.24 -27.16
C PRO A 760 -4.68 -2.02 -28.08
N GLU A 761 -3.57 -1.38 -28.46
CA GLU A 761 -3.57 -0.17 -29.28
C GLU A 761 -4.25 -0.41 -30.62
N GLY A 762 -5.15 0.51 -31.00
CA GLY A 762 -5.94 0.37 -32.22
C GLY A 762 -7.16 -0.56 -32.07
N GLN A 763 -7.35 -1.23 -30.92
CA GLN A 763 -8.54 -2.01 -30.59
C GLN A 763 -9.51 -1.23 -29.69
N GLY A 764 -9.67 0.06 -29.97
CA GLY A 764 -10.44 1.00 -29.16
C GLY A 764 -9.75 1.49 -27.88
N TRP A 765 -8.42 1.32 -27.82
CA TRP A 765 -7.51 1.86 -26.80
C TRP A 765 -6.44 2.74 -27.45
N ILE A 766 -5.97 3.74 -26.69
CA ILE A 766 -4.82 4.59 -27.02
C ILE A 766 -3.79 4.51 -25.91
N PHE A 767 -2.51 4.62 -26.27
CA PHE A 767 -1.41 4.60 -25.34
C PHE A 767 -0.81 6.00 -25.21
N VAL A 768 -0.93 6.61 -24.02
CA VAL A 768 -0.50 7.98 -23.72
C VAL A 768 0.10 8.01 -22.30
N ASP A 769 1.21 8.72 -22.10
CA ASP A 769 1.86 8.87 -20.79
C ASP A 769 2.11 7.54 -20.04
N ASN A 770 2.56 6.52 -20.79
CA ASN A 770 2.80 5.17 -20.29
C ASN A 770 1.57 4.50 -19.66
N LYS A 771 0.34 4.87 -20.10
CA LYS A 771 -0.93 4.30 -19.64
C LYS A 771 -1.87 4.08 -20.82
N TYR A 772 -2.74 3.07 -20.68
CA TYR A 772 -3.82 2.85 -21.62
C TYR A 772 -5.05 3.68 -21.27
N HIS A 773 -5.55 4.43 -22.25
CA HIS A 773 -6.79 5.19 -22.15
C HIS A 773 -7.81 4.67 -23.17
N VAL A 774 -9.10 4.79 -22.82
CA VAL A 774 -10.20 4.39 -23.69
C VAL A 774 -10.30 5.37 -24.85
N LYS A 775 -10.27 4.85 -26.09
CA LYS A 775 -10.58 5.66 -27.27
C LYS A 775 -12.09 5.69 -27.48
N TRP A 776 -12.75 6.79 -27.16
CA TRP A 776 -14.22 6.82 -27.21
C TRP A 776 -14.78 6.90 -28.63
N PHE A 777 -14.17 7.67 -29.53
CA PHE A 777 -14.62 7.90 -30.90
C PHE A 777 -13.49 8.44 -31.79
N ASP A 778 -13.64 8.29 -33.10
CA ASP A 778 -12.68 8.71 -34.14
C ASP A 778 -13.21 9.84 -35.03
N CYS A 779 -13.93 10.78 -34.44
CA CYS A 779 -14.57 11.90 -35.14
C CYS A 779 -14.50 13.17 -34.28
N ASP A 780 -14.90 14.31 -34.85
CA ASP A 780 -15.11 15.52 -34.07
C ASP A 780 -16.20 15.31 -33.00
N GLN A 781 -16.12 16.00 -31.87
CA GLN A 781 -17.15 15.90 -30.82
C GLN A 781 -18.49 16.50 -31.27
N VAL A 782 -18.44 17.59 -32.04
CA VAL A 782 -19.60 18.32 -32.57
C VAL A 782 -19.33 18.73 -34.01
N PRO A 783 -20.37 18.94 -34.85
CA PRO A 783 -20.20 19.50 -36.19
C PRO A 783 -19.46 20.85 -36.18
N GLN A 784 -18.68 21.13 -37.23
CA GLN A 784 -17.96 22.40 -37.37
C GLN A 784 -18.88 23.63 -37.35
N SER A 785 -20.11 23.52 -37.86
CA SER A 785 -21.12 24.59 -37.82
C SER A 785 -21.43 25.01 -36.38
N ILE A 786 -21.67 24.04 -35.48
CA ILE A 786 -21.92 24.29 -34.06
C ILE A 786 -20.66 24.77 -33.34
N ARG A 787 -19.48 24.25 -33.70
CA ARG A 787 -18.21 24.68 -33.10
C ARG A 787 -17.92 26.18 -33.30
N ARG A 788 -18.29 26.73 -34.47
CA ARG A 788 -18.15 28.17 -34.78
C ARG A 788 -19.07 29.03 -33.91
N VAL A 789 -20.34 28.61 -33.75
CA VAL A 789 -21.33 29.33 -32.93
C VAL A 789 -20.92 29.34 -31.45
N LEU A 790 -20.46 28.21 -30.91
CA LEU A 790 -19.99 28.11 -29.51
C LEU A 790 -18.71 28.94 -29.24
N GLY A 791 -17.84 29.12 -30.24
CA GLY A 791 -16.63 29.93 -30.15
C GLY A 791 -16.87 31.44 -30.24
N MET A 792 -17.92 31.88 -30.94
CA MET A 792 -18.30 33.30 -31.05
C MET A 792 -18.95 33.83 -29.75
N GLU A 793 -19.76 33.03 -29.06
CA GLU A 793 -20.39 33.43 -27.79
C GLU A 793 -19.44 33.45 -26.60
N THR A 794 -18.46 32.55 -26.55
CA THR A 794 -17.42 32.57 -25.51
C THR A 794 -16.63 33.87 -25.58
N SER A 795 -16.28 34.31 -26.80
CA SER A 795 -15.65 35.62 -27.04
C SER A 795 -16.55 36.79 -26.60
N ARG A 796 -17.88 36.71 -26.79
CA ARG A 796 -18.84 37.71 -26.29
C ARG A 796 -18.95 37.78 -24.77
N ARG A 797 -18.99 36.63 -24.07
CA ARG A 797 -19.02 36.59 -22.59
C ARG A 797 -17.72 37.07 -21.94
N TYR A 798 -16.57 36.91 -22.61
CA TYR A 798 -15.31 37.48 -22.13
C TYR A 798 -15.29 39.01 -22.27
N MET A 799 -15.92 39.58 -23.30
CA MET A 799 -16.06 41.03 -23.44
C MET A 799 -17.10 41.63 -22.47
N GLU A 800 -18.19 40.93 -22.17
CA GLU A 800 -19.22 41.40 -21.22
C GLU A 800 -18.79 41.32 -19.74
N ARG A 801 -17.78 40.50 -19.40
CA ARG A 801 -17.27 40.40 -18.02
C ARG A 801 -16.39 41.58 -17.63
N ASP A 802 -15.63 42.15 -18.57
CA ASP A 802 -14.77 43.32 -18.35
C ASP A 802 -15.58 44.61 -18.10
N GLU A 803 -16.86 44.66 -18.45
CA GLU A 803 -17.71 45.84 -18.23
C GLU A 803 -18.49 45.81 -16.90
N SER A 804 -18.33 44.78 -16.06
CA SER A 804 -19.13 44.61 -14.83
C SER A 804 -18.34 44.50 -13.51
N GLU A 805 -17.01 44.63 -13.53
CA GLU A 805 -16.18 44.70 -12.32
C GLU A 805 -15.93 46.14 -11.84
N ASP A 806 -16.96 46.98 -11.86
CA ASP A 806 -16.98 48.17 -11.04
C ASP A 806 -18.34 48.26 -10.32
N VAL A 807 -18.28 48.58 -9.03
CA VAL A 807 -19.40 48.75 -8.08
C VAL A 807 -19.79 47.54 -7.19
N SER A 808 -19.15 47.55 -6.01
CA SER A 808 -19.68 47.25 -4.66
C SER A 808 -19.80 45.79 -4.17
N ARG A 809 -19.10 45.49 -3.05
CA ARG A 809 -19.72 45.39 -1.71
C ARG A 809 -18.70 45.16 -0.60
N VAL A 810 -18.62 46.17 0.27
CA VAL A 810 -18.20 46.12 1.67
C VAL A 810 -19.27 45.37 2.47
N SER A 811 -18.89 44.39 3.30
CA SER A 811 -19.59 44.08 4.55
C SER A 811 -18.71 43.24 5.47
N ASP A 812 -18.52 43.78 6.67
CA ASP A 812 -18.12 43.11 7.91
C ASP A 812 -18.78 41.75 8.11
N ASP A 813 -18.07 40.83 8.77
CA ASP A 813 -18.59 40.17 9.98
C ASP A 813 -17.45 39.47 10.72
N SER A 814 -17.04 40.13 11.80
CA SER A 814 -16.34 39.57 12.95
C SER A 814 -17.35 38.82 13.82
N ASP A 815 -17.08 37.56 14.18
CA ASP A 815 -17.47 37.10 15.51
C ASP A 815 -16.57 35.94 15.99
N TYR A 816 -15.88 36.21 17.10
CA TYR A 816 -15.08 35.26 17.88
C TYR A 816 -15.87 34.98 19.16
N GLY A 817 -16.26 33.73 19.37
CA GLY A 817 -16.85 33.25 20.63
C GLY A 817 -16.02 32.12 21.22
N GLU A 818 -15.19 32.47 22.21
CA GLU A 818 -14.61 31.55 23.20
C GLU A 818 -15.70 31.04 24.14
N GLU A 819 -15.62 29.79 24.58
CA GLU A 819 -15.99 29.43 25.96
C GLU A 819 -15.28 28.15 26.41
N TRP A 820 -14.68 28.26 27.59
CA TRP A 820 -13.94 27.25 28.32
C TRP A 820 -14.87 26.52 29.29
N ASP A 821 -14.67 25.22 29.46
CA ASP A 821 -14.74 24.50 30.75
C ASP A 821 -13.93 23.20 30.69
#